data_AF-A0A956FUK0-F1
#
_entry.id   AF-A0A956FUK0-F1
#
_cell.length_a   1.000
_cell.length_b   1.000
_cell.length_c   1.000
_cell.angle_alpha   90.00
_cell.angle_beta   90.00
_cell.angle_gamma   90.00
#
_symmetry.space_group_name_H-M   'P 1'
#
loop_
_entity.id
_entity.type
_entity.pdbx_description
1 polymer ?
#
loop_
_entity_poly.entity_id
_entity_poly.type
_entity_poly.pdbx_seq_one_letter_code
_entity_poly.pdbx_strand_id
1 'polypeptide(L)'
;MKTQHCNSTAAQLLSLAGALGLGLGLGGCNGDEPMASATEGTSQSTSEGGSDTEGGTDTDTSDTTNESETSGGSSGGPGVEPPPPGDAEELCDAGDEAWVKRAIPLIQGRKPEGMREVRLLVSMIEQIDAAGGDGREIVARGLASGDRYIERWYDFFFEQLRINRIEVKANFGCYGIRSGAADSGDLAAYIRDNGPADGSFGQSFSLRDVLESSLRLDDITPAYRADLFARMAKPLTGANVTQTELEIVRRANYGEIFESAYLGRRIGCLECHNSEDSVTYNPDPEQNHFWAITGNFERAIYGDPKGRPEAELFAAFRWAGFVGDGGVRPWGMSSACGTFYDAHNGDLLGDAGYLGGDLPSAPQLFDVDPLYKDGLTSLADMGLVLGGDNAVEADQAAAFLLAANITNNMWKEVMGYPLTLAHSFPRNGKQQEILQELTELFVAERYSPRELLVAIATHPYFNQDAPDACGATSAYNLQPIWEPFSVTNGDPTARLNSLGDRIQRYSAWVLIDSAAQAMWWDRPQRLSDGGVPSAYGFLRDQGIFIKDALPGFNGVDFNSMLSWEDRLGAGESPNLNGACTGPLGGACADYEWIELMLVEGAGSGATVRDAVIAIKDRLITEPTIRSAAEEEVIVGLVGVPLDTPIAEANSGELEAGARRYAGLLLNTPQFMLAGLPSRDQDPAADPKIAVAGTDTLSLCQALAPAILDGWYGYTCEAGGIKVE
;
A
#
# COMPACT_ATOMS: atom_id res chain seq x y z
N MET A 1 16.04 7.00 -50.16
CA MET A 1 16.24 7.90 -51.33
C MET A 1 14.86 8.19 -51.90
N LYS A 2 14.41 9.47 -51.97
CA LYS A 2 13.13 9.97 -52.55
C LYS A 2 11.81 9.29 -52.08
N THR A 3 11.00 9.86 -51.17
CA THR A 3 10.07 11.01 -51.29
C THR A 3 8.92 10.86 -52.29
N GLN A 4 7.67 10.88 -51.80
CA GLN A 4 6.64 11.84 -52.27
C GLN A 4 5.43 11.95 -51.30
N HIS A 5 5.07 13.19 -50.94
CA HIS A 5 3.81 13.54 -50.28
C HIS A 5 2.69 13.70 -51.33
N CYS A 6 1.43 13.59 -50.90
CA CYS A 6 0.42 14.60 -51.23
C CYS A 6 -0.74 14.63 -50.22
N ASN A 7 -1.07 15.82 -49.70
CA ASN A 7 -2.25 16.06 -48.87
C ASN A 7 -3.49 16.28 -49.76
N SER A 8 -4.68 15.99 -49.24
CA SER A 8 -5.87 16.80 -49.57
C SER A 8 -6.91 16.76 -48.45
N THR A 9 -7.17 17.93 -47.86
CA THR A 9 -8.33 18.22 -47.01
C THR A 9 -9.63 18.26 -47.83
N ALA A 10 -10.75 17.83 -47.25
CA ALA A 10 -12.07 18.40 -47.51
C ALA A 10 -13.06 18.02 -46.39
N ALA A 11 -13.66 19.01 -45.72
CA ALA A 11 -14.76 18.81 -44.79
C ALA A 11 -16.10 18.96 -45.51
N GLN A 12 -17.14 18.25 -45.07
CA GLN A 12 -18.52 18.62 -45.35
C GLN A 12 -19.46 18.12 -44.24
N LEU A 13 -20.27 19.03 -43.70
CA LEU A 13 -21.39 18.69 -42.82
C LEU A 13 -22.50 18.00 -43.63
N LEU A 14 -23.23 17.07 -43.01
CA LEU A 14 -24.66 16.96 -43.26
C LEU A 14 -25.40 16.47 -42.01
N SER A 15 -26.27 17.32 -41.47
CA SER A 15 -27.24 16.98 -40.43
C SER A 15 -28.50 16.35 -41.06
N LEU A 16 -29.01 15.26 -40.50
CA LEU A 16 -30.40 14.85 -40.75
C LEU A 16 -31.03 14.18 -39.52
N ALA A 17 -32.18 14.67 -39.11
CA ALA A 17 -33.03 14.04 -38.10
C ALA A 17 -33.94 12.99 -38.75
N GLY A 18 -34.29 11.94 -38.00
CA GLY A 18 -35.21 10.90 -38.45
C GLY A 18 -35.78 10.13 -37.27
N ALA A 19 -36.94 10.56 -36.77
CA ALA A 19 -37.67 9.86 -35.72
C ALA A 19 -38.49 8.69 -36.30
N LEU A 20 -38.54 7.58 -35.57
CA LEU A 20 -39.57 6.54 -35.73
C LEU A 20 -39.77 5.83 -34.40
N GLY A 21 -40.99 5.86 -33.89
CA GLY A 21 -41.36 5.29 -32.59
C GLY A 21 -42.36 4.14 -32.73
N LEU A 22 -42.25 3.19 -31.79
CA LEU A 22 -43.18 2.11 -31.43
C LEU A 22 -42.56 1.48 -30.16
N GLY A 23 -43.27 1.15 -29.08
CA GLY A 23 -44.68 1.35 -28.79
C GLY A 23 -45.13 0.47 -27.61
N LEU A 24 -45.30 1.09 -26.43
CA LEU A 24 -46.08 0.63 -25.26
C LEU A 24 -45.83 -0.77 -24.66
N GLY A 25 -45.49 -0.76 -23.36
CA GLY A 25 -45.50 -1.94 -22.48
C GLY A 25 -45.58 -1.53 -21.01
N LEU A 26 -46.68 -0.87 -20.61
CA LEU A 26 -46.90 -0.45 -19.22
C LEU A 26 -47.30 -1.63 -18.33
N GLY A 27 -46.60 -1.77 -17.20
CA GLY A 27 -46.95 -2.66 -16.10
C GLY A 27 -46.25 -2.19 -14.84
N GLY A 28 -46.88 -1.29 -14.09
CA GLY A 28 -46.31 -0.72 -12.86
C GLY A 28 -46.84 -1.39 -11.59
N CYS A 29 -46.00 -1.43 -10.57
CA CYS A 29 -46.39 -1.53 -9.16
C CYS A 29 -45.58 -0.50 -8.36
N ASN A 30 -46.24 0.24 -7.47
CA ASN A 30 -45.61 1.22 -6.59
C ASN A 30 -44.86 0.55 -5.43
N GLY A 31 -43.91 1.28 -4.85
CA GLY A 31 -43.26 0.95 -3.57
C GLY A 31 -42.19 1.98 -3.24
N ASP A 32 -42.55 3.00 -2.46
CA ASP A 32 -41.60 3.95 -1.89
C ASP A 32 -40.81 3.27 -0.75
N GLU A 33 -39.48 3.40 -0.75
CA GLU A 33 -38.65 3.80 0.41
C GLU A 33 -37.16 3.92 0.00
N PRO A 34 -36.34 4.74 0.70
CA PRO A 34 -34.98 5.08 0.27
C PRO A 34 -33.97 3.98 0.60
N MET A 35 -33.03 3.72 -0.30
CA MET A 35 -31.92 2.81 -0.03
C MET A 35 -30.95 3.41 1.00
N ALA A 36 -30.84 2.74 2.15
CA ALA A 36 -29.83 3.01 3.15
C ALA A 36 -28.42 2.65 2.65
N SER A 37 -27.41 3.34 3.17
CA SER A 37 -25.99 3.10 2.89
C SER A 37 -25.55 1.70 3.30
N ALA A 38 -24.73 1.05 2.47
CA ALA A 38 -24.08 -0.20 2.82
C ALA A 38 -23.03 0.04 3.92
N THR A 39 -23.32 -0.42 5.14
CA THR A 39 -22.33 -0.60 6.21
C THR A 39 -21.53 -1.88 5.98
N GLU A 40 -20.23 -1.84 6.28
CA GLU A 40 -19.34 -3.00 6.22
C GLU A 40 -19.79 -4.06 7.25
N GLY A 41 -19.90 -5.31 6.80
CA GLY A 41 -20.45 -6.40 7.60
C GLY A 41 -19.40 -7.13 8.43
N THR A 42 -19.32 -6.82 9.72
CA THR A 42 -18.61 -7.67 10.69
C THR A 42 -19.36 -9.00 10.87
N SER A 43 -18.67 -10.13 10.70
CA SER A 43 -19.25 -11.47 10.87
C SER A 43 -19.55 -11.78 12.33
N GLN A 44 -20.77 -11.55 12.79
CA GLN A 44 -21.23 -12.02 14.10
C GLN A 44 -21.60 -13.50 14.06
N SER A 45 -20.99 -14.28 14.95
CA SER A 45 -21.38 -15.66 15.24
C SER A 45 -22.77 -15.69 15.89
N THR A 46 -23.68 -16.49 15.34
CA THR A 46 -25.03 -16.67 15.86
C THR A 46 -25.05 -17.70 16.98
N SER A 47 -25.30 -17.26 18.22
CA SER A 47 -25.75 -18.13 19.32
C SER A 47 -27.21 -17.80 19.65
N GLU A 48 -28.14 -18.69 19.30
CA GLU A 48 -29.56 -18.52 19.61
C GLU A 48 -29.81 -18.65 21.12
N GLY A 49 -30.46 -17.66 21.71
CA GLY A 49 -30.99 -17.73 23.07
C GLY A 49 -32.43 -18.22 23.08
N GLY A 50 -32.70 -19.33 23.77
CA GLY A 50 -34.04 -19.76 24.14
C GLY A 50 -34.16 -19.82 25.67
N SER A 51 -34.93 -18.92 26.26
CA SER A 51 -35.27 -18.96 27.68
C SER A 51 -36.56 -19.75 27.91
N ASP A 52 -36.61 -20.54 28.98
CA ASP A 52 -37.57 -20.34 30.09
C ASP A 52 -37.63 -21.56 31.03
N THR A 53 -37.21 -21.31 32.27
CA THR A 53 -37.81 -21.68 33.58
C THR A 53 -38.43 -23.05 33.90
N GLU A 54 -38.25 -23.39 35.20
CA GLU A 54 -39.02 -24.31 36.07
C GLU A 54 -38.67 -25.82 36.11
N GLY A 55 -37.95 -26.18 37.18
CA GLY A 55 -38.51 -27.03 38.25
C GLY A 55 -38.44 -28.56 38.11
N GLY A 56 -38.09 -29.25 39.20
CA GLY A 56 -38.42 -30.68 39.36
C GLY A 56 -37.28 -31.58 39.83
N THR A 57 -37.29 -31.83 41.13
CA THR A 57 -36.58 -32.86 41.90
C THR A 57 -36.57 -34.30 41.37
N ASP A 58 -35.54 -35.03 41.83
CA ASP A 58 -35.52 -36.44 42.26
C ASP A 58 -35.40 -37.61 41.27
N THR A 59 -34.32 -38.38 41.50
CA THR A 59 -34.21 -39.86 41.37
C THR A 59 -34.30 -40.47 39.95
N ASP A 60 -33.64 -41.59 39.62
CA ASP A 60 -33.12 -42.68 40.47
C ASP A 60 -31.95 -43.45 39.79
N THR A 61 -31.25 -44.27 40.59
CA THR A 61 -30.49 -45.53 40.32
C THR A 61 -30.24 -46.05 38.87
N SER A 62 -29.17 -46.79 38.54
CA SER A 62 -28.38 -47.76 39.34
C SER A 62 -27.04 -48.22 38.68
N ASP A 63 -26.10 -48.68 39.54
CA ASP A 63 -25.20 -49.86 39.40
C ASP A 63 -24.17 -49.97 38.23
N THR A 64 -23.01 -50.64 38.31
CA THR A 64 -22.15 -51.32 39.34
C THR A 64 -20.78 -51.57 38.67
N THR A 65 -19.59 -51.83 39.26
CA THR A 65 -19.01 -51.85 40.63
C THR A 65 -17.47 -51.88 40.51
N ASN A 66 -16.74 -51.53 41.59
CA ASN A 66 -15.40 -52.02 42.05
C ASN A 66 -14.23 -52.18 41.02
N GLU A 67 -12.99 -51.77 41.31
CA GLU A 67 -12.18 -52.13 42.49
C GLU A 67 -11.05 -51.12 42.86
N SER A 68 -10.62 -51.21 44.14
CA SER A 68 -9.29 -50.86 44.69
C SER A 68 -8.87 -49.38 44.83
N GLU A 69 -9.17 -48.80 45.99
CA GLU A 69 -8.45 -47.64 46.54
C GLU A 69 -7.03 -48.01 47.01
N THR A 70 -6.07 -47.08 46.89
CA THR A 70 -5.20 -46.73 48.04
C THR A 70 -4.55 -45.35 47.86
N SER A 71 -5.17 -44.35 48.49
CA SER A 71 -4.61 -43.12 49.07
C SER A 71 -3.28 -42.53 48.52
N GLY A 72 -3.37 -41.31 47.96
CA GLY A 72 -2.22 -40.45 47.70
C GLY A 72 -2.64 -39.00 47.43
N GLY A 73 -3.31 -38.36 48.39
CA GLY A 73 -3.89 -37.03 48.19
C GLY A 73 -2.85 -35.91 48.15
N SER A 74 -2.96 -35.02 47.17
CA SER A 74 -2.50 -33.63 47.30
C SER A 74 -3.42 -32.70 46.50
N SER A 75 -3.61 -31.50 47.05
CA SER A 75 -4.59 -30.48 46.64
C SER A 75 -4.48 -30.07 45.16
N GLY A 76 -5.62 -30.09 44.46
CA GLY A 76 -5.80 -29.20 43.31
C GLY A 76 -5.88 -27.75 43.80
N GLY A 77 -4.81 -26.99 43.61
CA GLY A 77 -4.88 -25.53 43.65
C GLY A 77 -5.52 -24.99 42.37
N PRO A 78 -6.02 -23.74 42.38
CA PRO A 78 -6.30 -23.05 41.11
C PRO A 78 -5.02 -23.03 40.28
N GLY A 79 -5.15 -23.14 38.95
CA GLY A 79 -4.01 -23.06 38.05
C GLY A 79 -3.21 -21.81 38.36
N VAL A 80 -1.90 -21.97 38.58
CA VAL A 80 -1.00 -20.83 38.80
C VAL A 80 -1.05 -19.99 37.53
N GLU A 81 -1.54 -18.76 37.67
CA GLU A 81 -1.50 -17.76 36.62
C GLU A 81 -0.06 -17.67 36.10
N PRO A 82 0.18 -17.83 34.78
CA PRO A 82 1.53 -17.70 34.24
C PRO A 82 2.09 -16.33 34.65
N PRO A 83 3.40 -16.22 34.94
CA PRO A 83 3.97 -14.95 35.34
C PRO A 83 3.64 -13.88 34.29
N PRO A 84 3.40 -12.63 34.70
CA PRO A 84 3.19 -11.54 33.74
C PRO A 84 4.36 -11.51 32.75
N PRO A 85 4.11 -11.18 31.46
CA PRO A 85 5.16 -11.15 30.45
C PRO A 85 6.31 -10.28 30.94
N GLY A 86 7.53 -10.81 30.91
CA GLY A 86 8.71 -10.06 31.30
C GLY A 86 8.99 -8.94 30.31
N ASP A 87 9.62 -7.86 30.77
CA ASP A 87 9.96 -6.65 29.98
C ASP A 87 10.98 -6.91 28.85
N ALA A 88 11.35 -8.16 28.58
CA ALA A 88 12.22 -8.57 27.50
C ALA A 88 11.38 -9.20 26.40
N GLU A 89 11.02 -8.40 25.39
CA GLU A 89 10.47 -8.92 24.14
C GLU A 89 11.49 -9.90 23.52
N GLU A 90 11.11 -11.16 23.31
CA GLU A 90 11.94 -12.15 22.61
C GLU A 90 11.89 -11.89 21.08
N LEU A 91 12.36 -10.69 20.69
CA LEU A 91 12.50 -10.27 19.30
C LEU A 91 13.65 -11.05 18.67
N CYS A 92 13.32 -11.92 17.72
CA CYS A 92 14.26 -12.78 17.03
C CYS A 92 14.29 -12.45 15.55
N ASP A 93 15.48 -12.26 14.99
CA ASP A 93 15.66 -11.92 13.58
C ASP A 93 15.76 -13.17 12.69
N ALA A 94 15.06 -13.17 11.56
CA ALA A 94 15.02 -14.29 10.61
C ALA A 94 16.22 -14.34 9.63
N GLY A 95 17.26 -13.55 9.85
CA GLY A 95 18.44 -13.46 9.00
C GLY A 95 18.24 -12.59 7.75
N ASP A 96 19.36 -12.33 7.07
CA ASP A 96 19.41 -11.41 5.93
C ASP A 96 18.72 -11.97 4.68
N GLU A 97 18.71 -13.29 4.48
CA GLU A 97 18.00 -13.92 3.35
C GLU A 97 16.49 -13.64 3.44
N ALA A 98 15.91 -13.84 4.63
CA ALA A 98 14.53 -13.50 4.92
C ALA A 98 14.26 -12.00 4.81
N TRP A 99 15.19 -11.16 5.30
CA TRP A 99 15.08 -9.71 5.22
C TRP A 99 15.02 -9.22 3.77
N VAL A 100 15.95 -9.64 2.92
CA VAL A 100 16.00 -9.26 1.50
C VAL A 100 14.73 -9.72 0.76
N LYS A 101 14.28 -10.96 1.02
CA LYS A 101 13.03 -11.50 0.44
C LYS A 101 11.78 -10.71 0.83
N ARG A 102 11.77 -10.10 2.02
CA ARG A 102 10.71 -9.19 2.49
C ARG A 102 10.89 -7.76 1.94
N ALA A 103 12.12 -7.25 1.89
CA ALA A 103 12.43 -5.87 1.52
C ALA A 103 12.18 -5.55 0.04
N ILE A 104 12.58 -6.40 -0.91
CA ILE A 104 12.42 -6.10 -2.35
C ILE A 104 10.93 -5.91 -2.75
N PRO A 105 9.97 -6.78 -2.37
CA PRO A 105 8.54 -6.55 -2.62
C PRO A 105 8.01 -5.22 -2.07
N LEU A 106 8.52 -4.81 -0.90
CA LEU A 106 7.97 -3.69 -0.14
C LEU A 106 8.66 -2.35 -0.45
N ILE A 107 9.85 -2.37 -1.05
CA ILE A 107 10.57 -1.17 -1.51
C ILE A 107 10.40 -0.96 -3.03
N GLN A 108 10.39 -2.04 -3.84
CA GLN A 108 10.39 -1.95 -5.30
C GLN A 108 9.16 -2.56 -6.00
N GLY A 109 8.20 -3.15 -5.26
CA GLY A 109 6.93 -3.63 -5.81
C GLY A 109 7.03 -4.91 -6.63
N ARG A 110 8.15 -5.62 -6.52
CA ARG A 110 8.42 -6.89 -7.21
C ARG A 110 9.01 -7.92 -6.24
N LYS A 111 8.82 -9.21 -6.48
CA LYS A 111 9.65 -10.24 -5.87
C LYS A 111 11.10 -10.19 -6.40
N PRO A 112 12.07 -10.82 -5.71
CA PRO A 112 13.42 -10.97 -6.24
C PRO A 112 13.41 -11.69 -7.60
N GLU A 113 14.41 -11.43 -8.42
CA GLU A 113 14.60 -12.08 -9.72
C GLU A 113 14.97 -13.58 -9.60
N GLY A 114 15.34 -14.03 -8.39
CA GLY A 114 15.73 -15.38 -8.00
C GLY A 114 16.72 -15.35 -6.82
N MET A 115 17.15 -16.51 -6.31
CA MET A 115 18.08 -16.61 -5.17
C MET A 115 19.43 -15.93 -5.44
N ARG A 116 19.83 -15.77 -6.70
CA ARG A 116 21.04 -15.00 -7.10
C ARG A 116 20.98 -13.54 -6.67
N GLU A 117 19.84 -12.88 -6.84
CA GLU A 117 19.67 -11.50 -6.38
C GLU A 117 19.70 -11.44 -4.85
N VAL A 118 19.00 -12.38 -4.21
CA VAL A 118 18.93 -12.44 -2.75
C VAL A 118 20.34 -12.56 -2.14
N ARG A 119 21.14 -13.53 -2.59
CA ARG A 119 22.50 -13.73 -2.06
C ARG A 119 23.48 -12.63 -2.43
N LEU A 120 23.31 -12.00 -3.60
CA LEU A 120 24.08 -10.81 -3.96
C LEU A 120 23.86 -9.69 -2.93
N LEU A 121 22.61 -9.42 -2.55
CA LEU A 121 22.29 -8.39 -1.56
C LEU A 121 22.66 -8.79 -0.13
N VAL A 122 22.45 -10.05 0.28
CA VAL A 122 22.98 -10.57 1.56
C VAL A 122 24.50 -10.37 1.64
N SER A 123 25.23 -10.68 0.57
CA SER A 123 26.67 -10.48 0.51
C SER A 123 27.09 -8.99 0.53
N MET A 124 26.22 -8.06 0.11
CA MET A 124 26.45 -6.62 0.35
C MET A 124 26.27 -6.28 1.82
N ILE A 125 25.19 -6.75 2.46
CA ILE A 125 24.88 -6.51 3.88
C ILE A 125 26.06 -6.99 4.75
N GLU A 126 26.44 -8.26 4.63
CA GLU A 126 27.52 -8.87 5.40
C GLU A 126 28.87 -8.13 5.24
N GLN A 127 29.17 -7.63 4.04
CA GLN A 127 30.42 -6.91 3.77
C GLN A 127 30.40 -5.46 4.31
N ILE A 128 29.24 -4.79 4.27
CA ILE A 128 29.04 -3.46 4.87
C ILE A 128 29.13 -3.55 6.40
N ASP A 129 28.47 -4.54 7.00
CA ASP A 129 28.52 -4.80 8.45
C ASP A 129 29.97 -5.10 8.90
N ALA A 130 30.69 -5.92 8.13
CA ALA A 130 32.11 -6.20 8.36
C ALA A 130 33.02 -4.95 8.21
N ALA A 131 32.61 -3.97 7.42
CA ALA A 131 33.26 -2.66 7.31
C ALA A 131 32.83 -1.67 8.42
N GLY A 132 31.80 -2.00 9.21
CA GLY A 132 31.29 -1.20 10.32
C GLY A 132 30.17 -0.22 9.96
N GLY A 133 29.50 -0.39 8.81
CA GLY A 133 28.23 0.27 8.50
C GLY A 133 27.03 -0.55 9.01
N ASP A 134 25.81 -0.07 8.71
CA ASP A 134 24.59 -0.89 8.77
C ASP A 134 24.23 -1.33 7.33
N GLY A 135 24.43 -2.61 7.05
CA GLY A 135 24.25 -3.19 5.73
C GLY A 135 22.80 -3.20 5.27
N ARG A 136 21.85 -3.45 6.18
CA ARG A 136 20.42 -3.46 5.85
C ARG A 136 19.90 -2.06 5.57
N GLU A 137 20.30 -1.10 6.38
CA GLU A 137 19.94 0.31 6.20
C GLU A 137 20.45 0.83 4.85
N ILE A 138 21.72 0.59 4.52
CA ILE A 138 22.32 1.04 3.26
C ILE A 138 21.73 0.31 2.06
N VAL A 139 21.47 -1.00 2.14
CA VAL A 139 20.77 -1.73 1.07
C VAL A 139 19.33 -1.25 0.91
N ALA A 140 18.60 -0.95 1.99
CA ALA A 140 17.24 -0.41 1.91
C ALA A 140 17.22 0.98 1.25
N ARG A 141 18.10 1.90 1.69
CA ARG A 141 18.29 3.23 1.08
C ARG A 141 18.60 3.11 -0.41
N GLY A 142 19.48 2.19 -0.78
CA GLY A 142 19.88 1.92 -2.16
C GLY A 142 18.76 1.32 -3.02
N LEU A 143 17.99 0.36 -2.49
CA LEU A 143 16.80 -0.16 -3.17
C LEU A 143 15.73 0.93 -3.37
N ALA A 144 15.70 1.94 -2.50
CA ALA A 144 14.79 3.09 -2.54
C ALA A 144 15.30 4.28 -3.40
N SER A 145 16.50 4.22 -3.98
CA SER A 145 17.10 5.36 -4.70
C SER A 145 16.68 5.49 -6.18
N GLY A 146 16.22 4.39 -6.80
CA GLY A 146 16.00 4.27 -8.25
C GLY A 146 14.54 4.36 -8.73
N ASP A 147 14.34 4.34 -10.05
CA ASP A 147 13.02 4.52 -10.67
C ASP A 147 11.96 3.47 -10.25
N ARG A 148 12.35 2.24 -9.88
CA ARG A 148 11.40 1.23 -9.37
C ARG A 148 10.75 1.61 -8.04
N TYR A 149 11.48 2.31 -7.18
CA TYR A 149 10.90 2.91 -5.97
C TYR A 149 9.88 3.99 -6.36
N ILE A 150 10.24 4.87 -7.29
CA ILE A 150 9.35 5.95 -7.75
C ILE A 150 8.07 5.40 -8.36
N GLU A 151 8.16 4.39 -9.25
CA GLU A 151 6.99 3.73 -9.84
C GLU A 151 6.07 3.10 -8.79
N ARG A 152 6.63 2.42 -7.79
CA ARG A 152 5.87 1.81 -6.69
C ARG A 152 5.16 2.87 -5.85
N TRP A 153 5.92 3.82 -5.34
CA TRP A 153 5.43 4.77 -4.33
C TRP A 153 4.57 5.87 -4.96
N TYR A 154 4.75 6.16 -6.25
CA TYR A 154 3.80 6.95 -7.03
C TYR A 154 2.39 6.36 -6.93
N ASP A 155 2.24 5.07 -7.20
CA ASP A 155 0.91 4.43 -7.18
C ASP A 155 0.36 4.25 -5.76
N PHE A 156 1.21 4.05 -4.74
CA PHE A 156 0.78 4.12 -3.34
C PHE A 156 0.21 5.51 -2.99
N PHE A 157 0.97 6.59 -3.21
CA PHE A 157 0.53 7.94 -2.87
C PHE A 157 -0.65 8.40 -3.73
N PHE A 158 -0.76 7.90 -4.96
CA PHE A 158 -1.92 8.11 -5.82
C PHE A 158 -3.23 7.66 -5.15
N GLU A 159 -3.19 6.54 -4.43
CA GLU A 159 -4.34 5.97 -3.73
C GLU A 159 -4.54 6.58 -2.35
N GLN A 160 -3.46 6.96 -1.64
CA GLN A 160 -3.58 7.74 -0.40
C GLN A 160 -4.26 9.10 -0.64
N LEU A 161 -3.96 9.77 -1.76
CA LEU A 161 -4.64 11.00 -2.19
C LEU A 161 -6.07 10.75 -2.73
N ARG A 162 -6.50 9.49 -2.86
CA ARG A 162 -7.83 9.05 -3.34
C ARG A 162 -8.19 9.55 -4.73
N ILE A 163 -7.23 9.50 -5.66
CA ILE A 163 -7.40 10.05 -7.01
C ILE A 163 -8.20 9.08 -7.88
N ASN A 164 -9.35 9.52 -8.39
CA ASN A 164 -10.24 8.66 -9.18
C ASN A 164 -9.62 8.29 -10.55
N ARG A 165 -9.61 6.98 -10.85
CA ARG A 165 -9.08 6.41 -12.10
C ARG A 165 -10.10 6.37 -13.25
N ILE A 166 -11.40 6.48 -12.94
CA ILE A 166 -12.51 6.43 -13.92
C ILE A 166 -13.60 7.50 -13.63
N GLU A 167 -14.54 7.64 -14.58
CA GLU A 167 -15.75 8.49 -14.49
C GLU A 167 -15.47 10.01 -14.39
N VAL A 168 -16.49 10.80 -14.01
CA VAL A 168 -16.51 12.28 -14.10
C VAL A 168 -15.34 12.95 -13.37
N LYS A 169 -14.95 12.41 -12.21
CA LYS A 169 -13.83 12.92 -11.39
C LYS A 169 -12.45 12.49 -11.90
N ALA A 170 -12.34 11.53 -12.83
CA ALA A 170 -11.05 11.15 -13.38
C ALA A 170 -10.48 12.28 -14.25
N ASN A 171 -9.22 12.62 -13.97
CA ASN A 171 -8.57 13.76 -14.62
C ASN A 171 -7.22 13.37 -15.22
N PHE A 172 -7.25 12.53 -16.26
CA PHE A 172 -6.05 12.05 -16.98
C PHE A 172 -5.11 13.19 -17.41
N GLY A 173 -5.65 14.34 -17.83
CA GLY A 173 -4.86 15.50 -18.23
C GLY A 173 -4.00 16.11 -17.10
N CYS A 174 -4.37 15.89 -15.83
CA CYS A 174 -3.60 16.33 -14.66
C CYS A 174 -2.82 15.19 -13.97
N TYR A 175 -3.38 13.98 -13.93
CA TYR A 175 -2.83 12.87 -13.14
C TYR A 175 -2.23 11.73 -14.00
N GLY A 176 -2.37 11.76 -15.32
CA GLY A 176 -1.86 10.72 -16.23
C GLY A 176 -0.68 11.14 -17.10
N ILE A 177 -0.63 12.42 -17.49
CA ILE A 177 0.41 12.99 -18.37
C ILE A 177 1.72 13.20 -17.60
N ARG A 178 2.82 12.61 -18.08
CA ARG A 178 4.18 12.92 -17.62
C ARG A 178 4.85 13.90 -18.58
N SER A 179 5.63 14.83 -18.04
CA SER A 179 6.50 15.77 -18.78
C SER A 179 7.96 15.69 -18.26
N GLY A 180 8.86 16.48 -18.84
CA GLY A 180 10.25 16.58 -18.37
C GLY A 180 10.40 17.28 -17.01
N ALA A 181 9.34 17.90 -16.48
CA ALA A 181 9.36 18.49 -15.14
C ALA A 181 9.44 17.42 -14.01
N ALA A 182 9.18 16.15 -14.34
CA ALA A 182 9.27 14.99 -13.46
C ALA A 182 10.69 14.35 -13.39
N ASP A 183 11.67 14.90 -14.12
CA ASP A 183 12.99 14.27 -14.28
C ASP A 183 13.95 14.57 -13.10
N SER A 184 13.62 15.53 -12.24
CA SER A 184 14.39 15.89 -11.04
C SER A 184 13.47 16.27 -9.87
N GLY A 185 14.05 16.53 -8.69
CA GLY A 185 13.34 17.08 -7.52
C GLY A 185 13.05 18.59 -7.59
N ASP A 186 13.47 19.29 -8.67
CA ASP A 186 13.44 20.76 -8.73
C ASP A 186 12.01 21.34 -8.72
N LEU A 187 11.05 20.64 -9.34
CA LEU A 187 9.63 21.04 -9.35
C LEU A 187 9.03 20.95 -7.94
N ALA A 188 9.24 19.83 -7.24
CA ALA A 188 8.79 19.66 -5.88
C ALA A 188 9.44 20.69 -4.93
N ALA A 189 10.74 20.96 -5.10
CA ALA A 189 11.45 21.97 -4.29
C ALA A 189 10.89 23.37 -4.53
N TYR A 190 10.59 23.73 -5.80
CA TYR A 190 9.93 24.99 -6.12
C TYR A 190 8.54 25.11 -5.46
N ILE A 191 7.74 24.05 -5.46
CA ILE A 191 6.42 24.04 -4.80
C ILE A 191 6.56 24.17 -3.27
N ARG A 192 7.51 23.44 -2.65
CA ARG A 192 7.84 23.54 -1.23
C ARG A 192 8.16 24.99 -0.83
N ASP A 193 9.06 25.62 -1.58
CA ASP A 193 9.68 26.89 -1.21
C ASP A 193 8.83 28.14 -1.57
N ASN A 194 7.76 27.99 -2.34
CA ASN A 194 6.92 29.10 -2.82
C ASN A 194 5.43 28.92 -2.49
N GLY A 195 4.70 30.02 -2.34
CA GLY A 195 3.25 30.04 -2.30
C GLY A 195 2.63 29.78 -3.68
N PRO A 196 1.40 29.24 -3.75
CA PRO A 196 0.74 28.86 -5.00
C PRO A 196 0.54 30.03 -5.98
N ALA A 197 0.43 31.27 -5.49
CA ALA A 197 0.26 32.46 -6.32
C ALA A 197 1.58 33.22 -6.63
N ASP A 198 2.72 32.80 -6.05
CA ASP A 198 3.96 33.60 -6.05
C ASP A 198 4.70 33.60 -7.39
N GLY A 199 4.39 32.67 -8.29
CA GLY A 199 5.00 32.61 -9.61
C GLY A 199 4.72 31.34 -10.40
N SER A 200 5.59 31.08 -11.37
CA SER A 200 5.59 29.86 -12.16
C SER A 200 6.98 29.23 -12.16
N PHE A 201 7.03 27.90 -12.07
CA PHE A 201 8.23 27.08 -12.27
C PHE A 201 8.90 27.30 -13.66
N GLY A 202 8.22 27.97 -14.60
CA GLY A 202 8.74 28.29 -15.94
C GLY A 202 8.51 27.19 -16.98
N GLN A 203 8.03 26.02 -16.56
CA GLN A 203 7.55 24.94 -17.42
C GLN A 203 6.12 24.55 -17.01
N SER A 204 5.32 24.07 -17.96
CA SER A 204 4.00 23.51 -17.66
C SER A 204 4.15 22.07 -17.20
N PHE A 205 3.58 21.73 -16.04
CA PHE A 205 3.65 20.41 -15.42
C PHE A 205 2.25 19.92 -15.01
N SER A 206 2.13 18.61 -14.76
CA SER A 206 0.93 17.94 -14.25
C SER A 206 1.10 17.58 -12.76
N LEU A 207 0.05 17.13 -12.06
CA LEU A 207 0.25 16.60 -10.71
C LEU A 207 1.01 15.26 -10.72
N ARG A 208 0.92 14.48 -11.81
CA ARG A 208 1.81 13.32 -11.97
C ARG A 208 3.29 13.74 -11.93
N ASP A 209 3.63 14.87 -12.56
CA ASP A 209 4.98 15.39 -12.50
C ASP A 209 5.37 15.83 -11.08
N VAL A 210 4.44 16.42 -10.32
CA VAL A 210 4.69 16.78 -8.91
C VAL A 210 4.91 15.54 -8.05
N LEU A 211 4.09 14.49 -8.18
CA LEU A 211 4.24 13.24 -7.43
C LEU A 211 5.59 12.55 -7.72
N GLU A 212 5.95 12.39 -9.00
CA GLU A 212 7.25 11.83 -9.38
C GLU A 212 8.42 12.73 -8.92
N SER A 213 8.30 14.06 -9.04
CA SER A 213 9.33 15.01 -8.58
C SER A 213 9.49 14.98 -7.05
N SER A 214 8.39 14.86 -6.29
CA SER A 214 8.41 14.71 -4.83
C SER A 214 9.17 13.45 -4.39
N LEU A 215 8.95 12.32 -5.07
CA LEU A 215 9.68 11.07 -4.82
C LEU A 215 11.14 11.11 -5.28
N ARG A 216 11.51 12.03 -6.18
CA ARG A 216 12.92 12.30 -6.57
C ARG A 216 13.62 13.27 -5.62
N LEU A 217 12.90 14.29 -5.13
CA LEU A 217 13.35 15.21 -4.09
C LEU A 217 13.51 14.51 -2.75
N ASP A 218 12.71 13.46 -2.54
CA ASP A 218 12.53 12.76 -1.26
C ASP A 218 11.85 13.64 -0.20
N ASP A 219 10.78 14.32 -0.61
CA ASP A 219 9.84 15.07 0.22
C ASP A 219 8.47 14.98 -0.47
N ILE A 220 7.50 14.31 0.16
CA ILE A 220 6.16 14.09 -0.41
C ILE A 220 5.20 15.27 -0.20
N THR A 221 5.54 16.23 0.66
CA THR A 221 4.61 17.30 1.05
C THR A 221 4.23 18.26 -0.10
N PRO A 222 5.09 18.54 -1.11
CA PRO A 222 4.70 19.30 -2.29
C PRO A 222 3.56 18.65 -3.09
N ALA A 223 3.51 17.32 -3.15
CA ALA A 223 2.42 16.60 -3.82
C ALA A 223 1.08 16.79 -3.08
N TYR A 224 1.07 16.72 -1.75
CA TYR A 224 -0.12 17.02 -0.95
C TYR A 224 -0.57 18.47 -1.11
N ARG A 225 0.34 19.45 -1.01
CA ARG A 225 0.01 20.88 -1.21
C ARG A 225 -0.53 21.17 -2.63
N ALA A 226 0.04 20.56 -3.65
CA ALA A 226 -0.44 20.73 -5.03
C ALA A 226 -1.76 19.99 -5.30
N ASP A 227 -1.99 18.84 -4.67
CA ASP A 227 -3.23 18.06 -4.85
C ASP A 227 -4.47 18.77 -4.28
N LEU A 228 -4.33 19.55 -3.19
CA LEU A 228 -5.41 20.41 -2.66
C LEU A 228 -6.10 21.18 -3.78
N PHE A 229 -5.32 21.80 -4.68
CA PHE A 229 -5.82 22.51 -5.85
C PHE A 229 -6.24 21.54 -6.97
N ALA A 230 -5.39 20.58 -7.34
CA ALA A 230 -5.61 19.73 -8.52
C ALA A 230 -6.93 18.93 -8.48
N ARG A 231 -7.35 18.45 -7.30
CA ARG A 231 -8.63 17.72 -7.10
C ARG A 231 -9.87 18.55 -7.42
N MET A 232 -9.78 19.88 -7.31
CA MET A 232 -10.88 20.82 -7.57
C MET A 232 -11.18 20.98 -9.08
N ALA A 233 -10.25 20.56 -9.95
CA ALA A 233 -10.35 20.72 -11.40
C ALA A 233 -11.44 19.85 -12.06
N LYS A 234 -11.82 18.72 -11.44
CA LYS A 234 -12.93 17.85 -11.87
C LYS A 234 -13.93 17.66 -10.73
N PRO A 235 -14.92 18.56 -10.60
CA PRO A 235 -15.92 18.45 -9.55
C PRO A 235 -16.95 17.37 -9.84
N LEU A 236 -17.69 16.98 -8.80
CA LEU A 236 -18.96 16.27 -8.96
C LEU A 236 -19.92 17.11 -9.83
N THR A 237 -20.63 16.42 -10.73
CA THR A 237 -21.67 16.99 -11.59
C THR A 237 -22.96 16.22 -11.41
N GLY A 238 -24.10 16.91 -11.43
CA GLY A 238 -25.42 16.30 -11.34
C GLY A 238 -26.39 16.88 -12.36
N ALA A 239 -27.33 16.06 -12.82
CA ALA A 239 -28.48 16.51 -13.58
C ALA A 239 -29.65 16.81 -12.62
N ASN A 240 -30.48 17.79 -12.97
CA ASN A 240 -31.70 18.16 -12.22
C ASN A 240 -31.49 18.60 -10.76
N VAL A 241 -30.31 19.12 -10.41
CA VAL A 241 -29.98 19.73 -9.11
C VAL A 241 -29.56 21.18 -9.31
N THR A 242 -29.83 22.04 -8.32
CA THR A 242 -29.45 23.45 -8.34
C THR A 242 -27.94 23.62 -8.12
N GLN A 243 -27.42 24.81 -8.45
CA GLN A 243 -26.01 25.13 -8.17
C GLN A 243 -25.70 25.13 -6.67
N THR A 244 -26.65 25.55 -5.83
CA THR A 244 -26.53 25.53 -4.36
C THR A 244 -26.44 24.10 -3.82
N GLU A 245 -27.32 23.19 -4.27
CA GLU A 245 -27.28 21.77 -3.87
C GLU A 245 -25.99 21.09 -4.35
N LEU A 246 -25.53 21.39 -5.57
CA LEU A 246 -24.24 20.89 -6.06
C LEU A 246 -23.05 21.40 -5.25
N GLU A 247 -23.07 22.66 -4.82
CA GLU A 247 -22.01 23.27 -4.02
C GLU A 247 -21.90 22.62 -2.63
N ILE A 248 -23.04 22.34 -1.98
CA ILE A 248 -23.09 21.59 -0.71
C ILE A 248 -22.41 20.22 -0.86
N VAL A 249 -22.84 19.44 -1.86
CA VAL A 249 -22.30 18.08 -2.11
C VAL A 249 -20.82 18.11 -2.49
N ARG A 250 -20.35 19.16 -3.19
CA ARG A 250 -18.93 19.34 -3.52
C ARG A 250 -18.09 19.62 -2.28
N ARG A 251 -18.51 20.56 -1.42
CA ARG A 251 -17.79 20.89 -0.17
C ARG A 251 -17.66 19.66 0.73
N ALA A 252 -18.77 18.95 0.95
CA ALA A 252 -18.77 17.70 1.70
C ALA A 252 -17.80 16.67 1.10
N ASN A 253 -17.89 16.39 -0.20
CA ASN A 253 -17.00 15.41 -0.83
C ASN A 253 -15.51 15.81 -0.76
N TYR A 254 -15.17 17.09 -0.93
CA TYR A 254 -13.78 17.53 -0.81
C TYR A 254 -13.28 17.54 0.64
N GLY A 255 -14.14 17.93 1.60
CA GLY A 255 -13.88 17.90 3.03
C GLY A 255 -13.64 16.49 3.57
N GLU A 256 -14.50 15.52 3.24
CA GLU A 256 -14.35 14.11 3.62
C GLU A 256 -13.04 13.50 3.07
N ILE A 257 -12.66 13.83 1.83
CA ILE A 257 -11.40 13.36 1.24
C ILE A 257 -10.22 14.08 1.90
N PHE A 258 -10.37 15.35 2.31
CA PHE A 258 -9.33 16.06 3.07
C PHE A 258 -9.12 15.43 4.47
N GLU A 259 -10.18 15.22 5.24
CA GLU A 259 -10.15 14.55 6.54
C GLU A 259 -9.49 13.16 6.48
N SER A 260 -9.80 12.38 5.44
CA SER A 260 -9.30 11.01 5.30
C SER A 260 -7.90 10.90 4.68
N ALA A 261 -7.59 11.67 3.62
CA ALA A 261 -6.30 11.62 2.94
C ALA A 261 -5.20 12.45 3.61
N TYR A 262 -5.57 13.57 4.26
CA TYR A 262 -4.62 14.49 4.89
C TYR A 262 -4.57 14.21 6.38
N LEU A 263 -5.63 14.53 7.13
CA LEU A 263 -5.57 14.57 8.59
C LEU A 263 -5.57 13.20 9.28
N GLY A 264 -6.13 12.16 8.65
CA GLY A 264 -6.40 10.91 9.36
C GLY A 264 -7.30 11.14 10.59
N ARG A 265 -8.22 12.11 10.50
CA ARG A 265 -9.16 12.51 11.54
C ARG A 265 -10.47 12.87 10.87
N ARG A 266 -11.54 12.14 11.23
CA ARG A 266 -12.88 12.37 10.69
C ARG A 266 -13.76 12.96 11.77
N ILE A 267 -14.44 14.06 11.49
CA ILE A 267 -15.30 14.72 12.48
C ILE A 267 -16.32 13.77 13.12
N GLY A 268 -16.92 12.87 12.33
CA GLY A 268 -17.90 11.90 12.81
C GLY A 268 -17.39 10.93 13.90
N CYS A 269 -16.08 10.85 14.14
CA CYS A 269 -15.51 10.08 15.25
C CYS A 269 -15.27 10.90 16.52
N LEU A 270 -15.17 12.24 16.42
CA LEU A 270 -14.63 13.12 17.47
C LEU A 270 -15.56 13.30 18.67
N GLU A 271 -16.87 13.12 18.49
CA GLU A 271 -17.87 13.12 19.56
C GLU A 271 -17.58 12.06 20.63
N CYS A 272 -16.95 10.94 20.23
CA CYS A 272 -16.65 9.78 21.08
C CYS A 272 -15.14 9.54 21.30
N HIS A 273 -14.27 10.02 20.40
CA HIS A 273 -12.83 9.77 20.40
C HIS A 273 -12.05 10.98 19.86
N ASN A 274 -11.39 11.72 20.75
CA ASN A 274 -10.48 12.81 20.42
C ASN A 274 -9.29 12.79 21.39
N SER A 275 -8.26 13.63 21.20
CA SER A 275 -7.04 13.56 22.03
C SER A 275 -7.24 13.97 23.51
N GLU A 276 -8.40 14.53 23.87
CA GLU A 276 -8.74 14.90 25.27
C GLU A 276 -9.68 13.89 25.97
N ASP A 277 -10.56 13.22 25.22
CA ASP A 277 -11.58 12.30 25.74
C ASP A 277 -11.83 11.12 24.79
N SER A 278 -12.03 9.94 25.36
CA SER A 278 -12.48 8.76 24.64
C SER A 278 -13.40 7.90 25.49
N VAL A 279 -14.53 7.48 24.91
CA VAL A 279 -15.48 6.55 25.55
C VAL A 279 -14.90 5.14 25.79
N THR A 280 -13.71 4.84 25.26
CA THR A 280 -12.95 3.60 25.48
C THR A 280 -11.70 3.78 26.34
N TYR A 281 -11.48 4.96 26.92
CA TYR A 281 -10.41 5.21 27.87
C TYR A 281 -10.64 4.50 29.21
N ASN A 282 -9.57 4.00 29.82
CA ASN A 282 -9.56 3.51 31.20
C ASN A 282 -8.28 4.01 31.91
N PRO A 283 -8.34 4.53 33.15
CA PRO A 283 -7.14 4.88 33.91
C PRO A 283 -6.28 3.67 34.33
N ASP A 284 -6.82 2.44 34.25
CA ASP A 284 -6.03 1.20 34.34
C ASP A 284 -5.43 0.87 32.96
N PRO A 285 -4.09 0.89 32.79
CA PRO A 285 -3.44 0.60 31.51
C PRO A 285 -3.78 -0.77 30.93
N GLU A 286 -4.03 -1.78 31.77
CA GLU A 286 -4.37 -3.15 31.31
C GLU A 286 -5.77 -3.21 30.68
N GLN A 287 -6.63 -2.25 30.99
CA GLN A 287 -8.00 -2.14 30.48
C GLN A 287 -8.17 -0.97 29.51
N ASN A 288 -7.12 -0.19 29.25
CA ASN A 288 -7.19 0.99 28.41
C ASN A 288 -7.12 0.63 26.92
N HIS A 289 -8.16 0.99 26.17
CA HIS A 289 -8.26 0.75 24.74
C HIS A 289 -8.06 2.00 23.89
N PHE A 290 -7.54 3.09 24.48
CA PHE A 290 -7.35 4.36 23.81
C PHE A 290 -6.01 5.02 24.21
N TRP A 291 -5.10 5.11 23.25
CA TRP A 291 -3.72 5.58 23.48
C TRP A 291 -3.38 6.66 22.45
N ALA A 292 -3.91 7.86 22.65
CA ALA A 292 -3.66 8.99 21.77
C ALA A 292 -2.21 9.48 21.87
N ILE A 293 -1.64 9.90 20.74
CA ILE A 293 -0.39 10.67 20.72
C ILE A 293 -0.61 11.97 21.49
N THR A 294 0.40 12.42 22.24
CA THR A 294 0.24 13.60 23.11
C THR A 294 0.15 14.89 22.29
N GLY A 295 -1.00 15.57 22.39
CA GLY A 295 -1.27 16.86 21.76
C GLY A 295 -2.76 17.03 21.45
N ASN A 296 -3.34 18.20 21.72
CA ASN A 296 -4.77 18.45 21.50
C ASN A 296 -5.05 18.84 20.03
N PHE A 297 -4.65 17.98 19.10
CA PHE A 297 -4.65 18.25 17.65
C PHE A 297 -6.05 18.61 17.12
N GLU A 298 -7.09 17.92 17.57
CA GLU A 298 -8.46 18.17 17.12
C GLU A 298 -8.97 19.54 17.56
N ARG A 299 -8.67 19.96 18.80
CA ARG A 299 -8.98 21.32 19.26
C ARG A 299 -8.25 22.37 18.44
N ALA A 300 -6.99 22.14 18.07
CA ALA A 300 -6.20 23.08 17.29
C ALA A 300 -6.75 23.27 15.87
N ILE A 301 -7.16 22.18 15.20
CA ILE A 301 -7.63 22.21 13.81
C ILE A 301 -9.11 22.54 13.66
N TYR A 302 -9.96 21.95 14.50
CA TYR A 302 -11.41 22.11 14.43
C TYR A 302 -11.96 23.12 15.44
N GLY A 303 -11.13 23.67 16.32
CA GLY A 303 -11.49 24.71 17.29
C GLY A 303 -12.22 24.20 18.54
N ASP A 304 -12.64 22.94 18.53
CA ASP A 304 -13.22 22.20 19.65
C ASP A 304 -12.81 20.71 19.51
N PRO A 305 -12.52 19.97 20.60
CA PRO A 305 -12.14 18.56 20.51
C PRO A 305 -13.15 17.66 19.81
N LYS A 306 -14.45 18.02 19.86
CA LYS A 306 -15.54 17.29 19.21
C LYS A 306 -15.83 17.77 17.79
N GLY A 307 -15.11 18.79 17.32
CA GLY A 307 -15.30 19.40 16.02
C GLY A 307 -16.34 20.53 15.99
N ARG A 308 -16.57 21.05 14.79
CA ARG A 308 -17.52 22.13 14.46
C ARG A 308 -18.50 21.67 13.39
N PRO A 309 -19.63 22.37 13.16
CA PRO A 309 -20.51 22.04 12.04
C PRO A 309 -19.74 21.89 10.72
N GLU A 310 -19.99 20.80 9.98
CA GLU A 310 -19.31 20.50 8.71
C GLU A 310 -19.36 21.66 7.71
N ALA A 311 -20.42 22.46 7.72
CA ALA A 311 -20.55 23.66 6.90
C ALA A 311 -19.46 24.71 7.18
N GLU A 312 -19.00 24.85 8.45
CA GLU A 312 -17.90 25.75 8.81
C GLU A 312 -16.54 25.18 8.38
N LEU A 313 -16.33 23.89 8.64
CA LEU A 313 -15.07 23.20 8.35
C LEU A 313 -14.82 23.03 6.85
N PHE A 314 -15.89 22.74 6.10
CA PHE A 314 -15.79 22.46 4.67
C PHE A 314 -15.98 23.70 3.78
N ALA A 315 -16.19 24.88 4.38
CA ALA A 315 -16.41 26.14 3.64
C ALA A 315 -15.27 26.47 2.66
N ALA A 316 -14.01 26.19 3.04
CA ALA A 316 -12.83 26.48 2.22
C ALA A 316 -12.71 25.60 0.96
N PHE A 317 -13.36 24.43 0.93
CA PHE A 317 -13.38 23.54 -0.24
C PHE A 317 -14.49 23.91 -1.24
N ARG A 318 -14.79 25.21 -1.35
CA ARG A 318 -15.79 25.76 -2.27
C ARG A 318 -15.35 25.60 -3.71
N TRP A 319 -16.29 25.29 -4.60
CA TRP A 319 -16.05 25.28 -6.04
C TRP A 319 -16.57 26.56 -6.70
N ALA A 320 -17.78 26.99 -6.31
CA ALA A 320 -18.40 28.20 -6.81
C ALA A 320 -17.63 29.47 -6.42
N GLY A 321 -17.39 30.33 -7.42
CA GLY A 321 -16.57 31.54 -7.29
C GLY A 321 -15.06 31.30 -7.21
N PHE A 322 -14.62 30.06 -6.98
CA PHE A 322 -13.20 29.70 -6.83
C PHE A 322 -12.61 29.12 -8.11
N VAL A 323 -13.26 28.14 -8.75
CA VAL A 323 -12.70 27.48 -9.95
C VAL A 323 -13.20 28.13 -11.25
N GLY A 324 -12.31 28.41 -12.20
CA GLY A 324 -12.67 28.87 -13.54
C GLY A 324 -11.52 29.37 -14.42
N ASP A 325 -11.79 29.53 -15.71
CA ASP A 325 -10.77 29.71 -16.78
C ASP A 325 -9.95 31.01 -16.72
N GLY A 326 -10.37 32.01 -15.91
CA GLY A 326 -9.74 33.33 -15.85
C GLY A 326 -8.81 33.58 -14.66
N GLY A 327 -8.57 32.58 -13.82
CA GLY A 327 -7.80 32.69 -12.58
C GLY A 327 -6.30 32.40 -12.70
N VAL A 328 -5.68 32.20 -11.54
CA VAL A 328 -4.29 31.77 -11.35
C VAL A 328 -4.16 30.27 -11.57
N ARG A 329 -3.01 29.82 -12.08
CA ARG A 329 -2.62 28.40 -12.13
C ARG A 329 -1.51 28.18 -11.08
N PRO A 330 -1.78 27.50 -9.96
CA PRO A 330 -0.85 27.39 -8.83
C PRO A 330 0.54 26.90 -9.26
N TRP A 331 1.59 27.65 -8.86
CA TRP A 331 2.99 27.43 -9.26
C TRP A 331 3.24 27.33 -10.79
N GLY A 332 2.26 27.70 -11.62
CA GLY A 332 2.29 27.56 -13.09
C GLY A 332 1.83 26.21 -13.65
N MET A 333 1.12 25.39 -12.87
CA MET A 333 0.61 24.08 -13.31
C MET A 333 -0.22 24.12 -14.62
N SER A 334 -0.35 22.96 -15.26
CA SER A 334 -1.23 22.75 -16.43
C SER A 334 -2.66 23.17 -16.10
N SER A 335 -3.36 23.81 -17.06
CA SER A 335 -4.78 24.14 -16.91
C SER A 335 -5.68 22.89 -16.78
N ALA A 336 -5.17 21.70 -17.13
CA ALA A 336 -5.86 20.44 -16.84
C ALA A 336 -5.93 20.15 -15.32
N CYS A 337 -5.01 20.68 -14.52
CA CYS A 337 -5.04 20.67 -13.06
C CYS A 337 -5.87 21.82 -12.46
N GLY A 338 -6.62 22.54 -13.30
CA GLY A 338 -7.53 23.60 -12.87
C GLY A 338 -6.94 25.00 -13.03
N THR A 339 -7.74 25.98 -12.69
CA THR A 339 -7.42 27.41 -12.70
C THR A 339 -8.36 28.08 -11.71
N PHE A 340 -7.82 28.96 -10.86
CA PHE A 340 -8.46 29.34 -9.59
C PHE A 340 -8.41 30.85 -9.38
N TYR A 341 -9.55 31.45 -9.07
CA TYR A 341 -9.61 32.84 -8.65
C TYR A 341 -9.08 32.97 -7.21
N ASP A 342 -8.25 33.97 -6.98
CA ASP A 342 -7.78 34.40 -5.67
C ASP A 342 -8.77 35.35 -4.97
N ALA A 343 -9.84 35.76 -5.67
CA ALA A 343 -10.82 36.68 -5.14
C ALA A 343 -11.87 36.00 -4.23
N HIS A 344 -12.04 36.57 -3.03
CA HIS A 344 -13.06 36.19 -2.04
C HIS A 344 -14.47 36.67 -2.44
N ASN A 345 -14.98 36.15 -3.55
CA ASN A 345 -16.35 36.40 -4.02
C ASN A 345 -16.95 35.16 -4.69
N GLY A 346 -18.25 35.21 -4.98
CA GLY A 346 -18.96 34.14 -5.70
C GLY A 346 -19.25 32.87 -4.88
N ASP A 347 -19.00 32.87 -3.57
CA ASP A 347 -19.54 31.87 -2.66
C ASP A 347 -21.07 31.90 -2.68
N LEU A 348 -21.69 30.74 -2.94
CA LEU A 348 -23.15 30.58 -3.04
C LEU A 348 -23.83 30.29 -1.70
N LEU A 349 -23.08 29.81 -0.70
CA LEU A 349 -23.62 29.41 0.60
C LEU A 349 -23.36 30.50 1.64
N GLY A 350 -22.17 31.11 1.61
CA GLY A 350 -21.78 32.20 2.50
C GLY A 350 -21.54 31.77 3.94
N ASP A 351 -21.28 30.48 4.17
CA ASP A 351 -20.91 29.93 5.47
C ASP A 351 -19.61 30.59 5.99
N ALA A 352 -19.53 30.78 7.31
CA ALA A 352 -18.29 31.21 7.94
C ALA A 352 -17.30 30.04 7.97
N GLY A 353 -16.07 30.23 7.51
CA GLY A 353 -15.07 29.17 7.49
C GLY A 353 -14.28 29.06 8.77
N TYR A 354 -13.96 27.83 9.17
CA TYR A 354 -12.99 27.56 10.24
C TYR A 354 -12.08 26.39 9.87
N LEU A 355 -10.76 26.60 9.89
CA LEU A 355 -9.77 25.53 9.82
C LEU A 355 -8.44 26.03 10.40
N GLY A 356 -8.08 25.58 11.60
CA GLY A 356 -6.94 26.12 12.34
C GLY A 356 -7.12 27.57 12.84
N GLY A 357 -8.34 28.11 12.74
CA GLY A 357 -8.66 29.51 12.99
C GLY A 357 -9.86 29.97 12.17
N ASP A 358 -10.40 31.14 12.49
CA ASP A 358 -11.47 31.77 11.69
C ASP A 358 -10.91 32.20 10.32
N LEU A 359 -11.52 31.71 9.25
CA LEU A 359 -11.10 32.01 7.88
C LEU A 359 -11.79 33.30 7.34
N PRO A 360 -11.24 33.93 6.28
CA PRO A 360 -11.90 35.06 5.63
C PRO A 360 -13.31 34.71 5.10
N SER A 361 -14.15 35.73 4.91
CA SER A 361 -15.44 35.57 4.22
C SER A 361 -15.24 35.02 2.81
N ALA A 362 -16.08 34.08 2.37
CA ALA A 362 -15.86 33.30 1.14
C ALA A 362 -14.47 32.62 1.12
N PRO A 363 -14.20 31.74 2.12
CA PRO A 363 -12.89 31.09 2.29
C PRO A 363 -12.56 30.16 1.12
N GLN A 364 -11.29 29.89 0.88
CA GLN A 364 -10.80 29.15 -0.28
C GLN A 364 -9.46 28.48 0.01
N LEU A 365 -8.96 27.61 -0.88
CA LEU A 365 -7.72 26.86 -0.64
C LEU A 365 -6.45 27.71 -0.59
N PHE A 366 -6.48 28.94 -1.12
CA PHE A 366 -5.40 29.92 -0.90
C PHE A 366 -5.27 30.35 0.58
N ASP A 367 -6.32 30.21 1.39
CA ASP A 367 -6.29 30.46 2.84
C ASP A 367 -5.76 29.23 3.62
N VAL A 368 -5.87 28.04 3.02
CA VAL A 368 -5.52 26.75 3.65
C VAL A 368 -4.08 26.32 3.36
N ASP A 369 -3.55 26.62 2.17
CA ASP A 369 -2.15 26.28 1.84
C ASP A 369 -1.11 26.87 2.82
N PRO A 370 -1.23 28.13 3.32
CA PRO A 370 -0.31 28.67 4.32
C PRO A 370 -0.27 27.85 5.62
N LEU A 371 -1.42 27.35 6.10
CA LEU A 371 -1.50 26.50 7.31
C LEU A 371 -0.60 25.25 7.16
N TYR A 372 -0.63 24.62 5.97
CA TYR A 372 0.24 23.49 5.67
C TYR A 372 1.69 23.92 5.44
N LYS A 373 1.95 24.90 4.59
CA LYS A 373 3.31 25.31 4.24
C LYS A 373 4.11 25.73 5.48
N ASP A 374 3.52 26.59 6.30
CA ASP A 374 4.21 27.14 7.46
C ASP A 374 4.25 26.10 8.58
N GLY A 375 3.20 25.30 8.76
CA GLY A 375 3.17 24.18 9.71
C GLY A 375 4.20 23.09 9.42
N LEU A 376 4.36 22.68 8.17
CA LEU A 376 5.37 21.69 7.74
C LEU A 376 6.80 22.22 7.95
N THR A 377 7.03 23.50 7.65
CA THR A 377 8.32 24.15 7.89
C THR A 377 8.63 24.23 9.39
N SER A 378 7.66 24.73 10.17
CA SER A 378 7.68 24.88 11.63
C SER A 378 7.95 23.56 12.34
N LEU A 379 7.23 22.49 11.95
CA LEU A 379 7.32 21.18 12.55
C LEU A 379 8.64 20.47 12.20
N ALA A 380 9.14 20.57 10.95
CA ALA A 380 10.44 20.02 10.57
C ALA A 380 11.64 20.77 11.17
N ASP A 381 11.53 22.08 11.39
CA ASP A 381 12.63 22.89 11.96
C ASP A 381 12.68 22.86 13.50
N MET A 382 11.55 22.62 14.20
CA MET A 382 11.45 22.70 15.67
C MET A 382 11.00 21.40 16.36
N GLY A 383 10.47 20.43 15.63
CA GLY A 383 9.70 19.32 16.20
C GLY A 383 8.32 19.78 16.69
N LEU A 384 7.55 18.84 17.25
CA LEU A 384 6.23 19.13 17.83
C LEU A 384 6.39 19.93 19.14
N VAL A 385 5.85 21.16 19.16
CA VAL A 385 5.89 22.03 20.33
C VAL A 385 4.57 21.94 21.10
N LEU A 386 4.64 21.42 22.32
CA LEU A 386 3.51 21.34 23.23
C LEU A 386 3.49 22.54 24.19
N GLY A 387 2.35 23.23 24.23
CA GLY A 387 2.03 24.26 25.21
C GLY A 387 1.53 23.69 26.54
N GLY A 388 1.01 24.57 27.40
CA GLY A 388 0.27 24.15 28.60
C GLY A 388 -0.96 23.32 28.22
N ASP A 389 -1.32 22.36 29.09
CA ASP A 389 -2.48 21.47 28.93
C ASP A 389 -2.50 20.70 27.58
N ASN A 390 -1.31 20.36 27.04
CA ASN A 390 -1.10 19.71 25.74
C ASN A 390 -1.61 20.50 24.52
N ALA A 391 -1.75 21.83 24.63
CA ALA A 391 -2.08 22.68 23.49
C ALA A 391 -1.03 22.58 22.37
N VAL A 392 -1.49 22.61 21.11
CA VAL A 392 -0.65 22.60 19.91
C VAL A 392 -1.09 23.78 19.02
N GLU A 393 -0.15 24.47 18.38
CA GLU A 393 -0.47 25.49 17.38
C GLU A 393 -1.09 24.84 16.14
N ALA A 394 -2.04 25.53 15.48
CA ALA A 394 -2.85 24.93 14.43
C ALA A 394 -2.06 24.50 13.19
N ASP A 395 -0.99 25.22 12.85
CA ASP A 395 -0.10 24.91 11.73
C ASP A 395 0.67 23.61 12.00
N GLN A 396 1.29 23.49 13.17
CA GLN A 396 1.96 22.26 13.61
C GLN A 396 0.98 21.09 13.75
N ALA A 397 -0.25 21.32 14.21
CA ALA A 397 -1.25 20.27 14.31
C ALA A 397 -1.66 19.72 12.93
N ALA A 398 -1.80 20.58 11.91
CA ALA A 398 -2.16 20.14 10.55
C ALA A 398 -1.02 19.32 9.92
N ALA A 399 0.22 19.77 10.11
CA ALA A 399 1.42 19.10 9.66
C ALA A 399 1.65 17.76 10.38
N PHE A 400 1.42 17.70 11.70
CA PHE A 400 1.63 16.48 12.49
C PHE A 400 0.57 15.41 12.19
N LEU A 401 -0.71 15.81 12.05
CA LEU A 401 -1.77 14.90 11.62
C LEU A 401 -1.51 14.34 10.22
N LEU A 402 -1.02 15.17 9.28
CA LEU A 402 -0.59 14.71 7.96
C LEU A 402 0.57 13.71 8.04
N ALA A 403 1.60 14.00 8.82
CA ALA A 403 2.75 13.13 9.04
C ALA A 403 2.34 11.79 9.67
N ALA A 404 1.49 11.80 10.69
CA ALA A 404 0.99 10.60 11.37
C ALA A 404 0.10 9.74 10.45
N ASN A 405 -0.75 10.37 9.62
CA ASN A 405 -1.59 9.65 8.67
C ASN A 405 -0.74 8.98 7.57
N ILE A 406 0.25 9.68 7.00
CA ILE A 406 1.20 9.09 6.04
C ILE A 406 1.97 7.93 6.69
N THR A 407 2.51 8.14 7.90
CA THR A 407 3.26 7.14 8.67
C THR A 407 2.45 5.87 8.90
N ASN A 408 1.21 6.00 9.39
CA ASN A 408 0.31 4.87 9.63
C ASN A 408 -0.03 4.10 8.34
N ASN A 409 -0.24 4.80 7.23
CA ASN A 409 -0.57 4.17 5.94
C ASN A 409 0.64 3.50 5.27
N MET A 410 1.84 4.09 5.40
CA MET A 410 3.08 3.46 4.94
C MET A 410 3.43 2.23 5.79
N TRP A 411 3.30 2.33 7.11
CA TRP A 411 3.39 1.17 8.00
C TRP A 411 2.40 0.08 7.60
N LYS A 412 1.13 0.42 7.35
CA LYS A 412 0.10 -0.54 6.92
C LYS A 412 0.45 -1.24 5.60
N GLU A 413 0.97 -0.52 4.60
CA GLU A 413 1.39 -1.11 3.32
C GLU A 413 2.57 -2.09 3.49
N VAL A 414 3.49 -1.81 4.42
CA VAL A 414 4.68 -2.64 4.67
C VAL A 414 4.38 -3.82 5.61
N MET A 415 3.61 -3.59 6.67
CA MET A 415 3.37 -4.54 7.76
C MET A 415 2.02 -5.26 7.67
N GLY A 416 1.13 -4.85 6.75
CA GLY A 416 -0.21 -5.41 6.53
C GLY A 416 -1.33 -4.76 7.36
N TYR A 417 -0.99 -4.25 8.54
CA TYR A 417 -1.94 -3.80 9.57
C TYR A 417 -1.59 -2.38 10.03
N PRO A 418 -2.58 -1.48 10.23
CA PRO A 418 -2.34 -0.14 10.75
C PRO A 418 -1.99 -0.15 12.24
N LEU A 419 -1.30 0.91 12.70
CA LEU A 419 -1.07 1.18 14.13
C LEU A 419 -2.30 1.84 14.79
N THR A 420 -3.35 2.15 14.02
CA THR A 420 -4.58 2.80 14.49
C THR A 420 -5.83 2.00 14.16
N LEU A 421 -6.88 2.15 14.96
CA LEU A 421 -8.23 1.67 14.62
C LEU A 421 -8.91 2.59 13.58
N ALA A 422 -10.18 2.31 13.24
CA ALA A 422 -10.96 3.10 12.28
C ALA A 422 -11.16 4.57 12.67
N HIS A 423 -11.19 4.88 13.98
CA HIS A 423 -11.17 6.26 14.49
C HIS A 423 -9.76 6.90 14.47
N SER A 424 -8.77 6.23 13.89
CA SER A 424 -7.40 6.71 13.65
C SER A 424 -6.58 7.03 14.92
N PHE A 425 -6.94 6.43 16.06
CA PHE A 425 -6.11 6.41 17.27
C PHE A 425 -5.58 4.99 17.53
N PRO A 426 -4.37 4.84 18.11
CA PRO A 426 -3.85 3.58 18.62
C PRO A 426 -4.73 2.93 19.70
N ARG A 427 -4.76 1.60 19.72
CA ARG A 427 -5.54 0.81 20.70
C ARG A 427 -4.75 0.45 21.96
N ASN A 428 -3.41 0.38 21.86
CA ASN A 428 -2.52 0.06 22.98
C ASN A 428 -1.25 0.93 22.93
N GLY A 429 -0.51 0.97 24.04
CA GLY A 429 0.67 1.82 24.20
C GLY A 429 1.78 1.52 23.19
N LYS A 430 2.02 0.26 22.82
CA LYS A 430 3.07 -0.08 21.84
C LYS A 430 2.73 0.39 20.43
N GLN A 431 1.46 0.33 20.04
CA GLN A 431 1.01 0.94 18.79
C GLN A 431 1.18 2.48 18.80
N GLN A 432 0.93 3.15 19.93
CA GLN A 432 1.16 4.59 20.08
C GLN A 432 2.65 4.93 19.97
N GLU A 433 3.49 4.21 20.71
CA GLU A 433 4.95 4.36 20.72
C GLU A 433 5.53 4.30 19.31
N ILE A 434 5.27 3.21 18.58
CA ILE A 434 5.78 3.01 17.21
C ILE A 434 5.23 4.09 16.26
N LEU A 435 3.95 4.45 16.37
CA LEU A 435 3.36 5.47 15.50
C LEU A 435 3.98 6.84 15.76
N GLN A 436 4.19 7.20 17.02
CA GLN A 436 4.80 8.46 17.42
C GLN A 436 6.28 8.52 16.99
N GLU A 437 7.07 7.49 17.29
CA GLU A 437 8.48 7.39 16.91
C GLU A 437 8.69 7.54 15.39
N LEU A 438 7.94 6.77 14.59
CA LEU A 438 8.05 6.84 13.13
C LEU A 438 7.53 8.18 12.56
N THR A 439 6.54 8.81 13.21
CA THR A 439 6.05 10.14 12.80
C THR A 439 7.09 11.22 13.10
N GLU A 440 7.71 11.17 14.28
CA GLU A 440 8.77 12.10 14.68
C GLU A 440 10.02 11.94 13.80
N LEU A 441 10.39 10.70 13.44
CA LEU A 441 11.44 10.41 12.46
C LEU A 441 11.09 10.96 11.07
N PHE A 442 9.88 10.71 10.57
CA PHE A 442 9.43 11.23 9.27
C PHE A 442 9.44 12.77 9.22
N VAL A 443 9.08 13.43 10.32
CA VAL A 443 9.21 14.90 10.47
C VAL A 443 10.67 15.36 10.47
N ALA A 444 11.54 14.69 11.25
CA ALA A 444 12.95 15.06 11.40
C ALA A 444 13.71 14.93 10.07
N GLU A 445 13.42 13.88 9.30
CA GLU A 445 13.93 13.64 7.94
C GLU A 445 13.16 14.42 6.85
N ARG A 446 12.56 15.56 7.23
CA ARG A 446 11.88 16.52 6.34
C ARG A 446 10.86 15.87 5.39
N TYR A 447 10.09 14.93 5.91
CA TYR A 447 9.03 14.21 5.19
C TYR A 447 9.53 13.31 4.05
N SER A 448 10.75 12.79 4.18
CA SER A 448 11.31 11.74 3.32
C SER A 448 10.55 10.42 3.45
N PRO A 449 9.87 9.94 2.39
CA PRO A 449 9.27 8.62 2.40
C PRO A 449 10.33 7.52 2.22
N ARG A 450 11.56 7.80 1.77
CA ARG A 450 12.64 6.81 1.77
C ARG A 450 13.12 6.53 3.19
N GLU A 451 13.40 7.56 3.99
CA GLU A 451 13.89 7.38 5.36
C GLU A 451 12.85 6.70 6.25
N LEU A 452 11.58 7.09 6.15
CA LEU A 452 10.48 6.39 6.83
C LEU A 452 10.37 4.93 6.37
N LEU A 453 10.50 4.64 5.07
CA LEU A 453 10.47 3.27 4.58
C LEU A 453 11.67 2.43 5.04
N VAL A 454 12.86 3.02 5.07
CA VAL A 454 14.08 2.39 5.60
C VAL A 454 13.89 2.07 7.07
N ALA A 455 13.42 3.03 7.87
CA ALA A 455 13.13 2.83 9.29
C ALA A 455 12.11 1.71 9.52
N ILE A 456 11.04 1.61 8.73
CA ILE A 456 10.08 0.50 8.83
C ILE A 456 10.71 -0.83 8.37
N ALA A 457 11.57 -0.83 7.34
CA ALA A 457 12.24 -2.03 6.85
C ALA A 457 13.35 -2.55 7.78
N THR A 458 13.96 -1.70 8.61
CA THR A 458 14.92 -2.09 9.65
C THR A 458 14.30 -2.23 11.04
N HIS A 459 13.03 -1.81 11.22
CA HIS A 459 12.30 -1.93 12.49
C HIS A 459 12.27 -3.39 12.99
N PRO A 460 12.47 -3.67 14.29
CA PRO A 460 12.63 -5.05 14.77
C PRO A 460 11.47 -5.99 14.41
N TYR A 461 10.22 -5.50 14.38
CA TYR A 461 9.05 -6.30 14.00
C TYR A 461 9.03 -6.69 12.51
N PHE A 462 9.81 -6.04 11.65
CA PHE A 462 9.83 -6.29 10.21
C PHE A 462 10.40 -7.67 9.85
N ASN A 463 11.43 -8.13 10.55
CA ASN A 463 12.13 -9.37 10.18
C ASN A 463 12.00 -10.51 11.20
N GLN A 464 10.94 -10.50 12.02
CA GLN A 464 10.71 -11.53 13.04
C GLN A 464 10.70 -12.97 12.47
N ASP A 465 11.33 -13.92 13.20
CA ASP A 465 11.40 -15.35 12.86
C ASP A 465 10.39 -16.21 13.65
N ALA A 466 10.13 -17.43 13.16
CA ALA A 466 9.18 -18.36 13.74
C ALA A 466 9.49 -18.68 15.22
N PRO A 467 8.49 -18.69 16.13
CA PRO A 467 8.73 -18.83 17.57
C PRO A 467 9.57 -20.06 17.98
N ASP A 468 9.50 -21.16 17.21
CA ASP A 468 10.30 -22.37 17.43
C ASP A 468 11.79 -22.19 17.09
N ALA A 469 12.13 -21.38 16.10
CA ALA A 469 13.50 -20.97 15.79
C ALA A 469 14.06 -20.03 16.87
N CYS A 470 13.20 -19.18 17.43
CA CYS A 470 13.54 -18.20 18.47
C CYS A 470 13.74 -18.82 19.86
N GLY A 471 13.37 -20.09 20.05
CA GLY A 471 13.33 -20.74 21.37
C GLY A 471 12.22 -20.19 22.28
N ALA A 472 11.24 -19.49 21.72
CA ALA A 472 10.20 -18.80 22.47
C ALA A 472 9.28 -19.79 23.19
N THR A 473 8.85 -19.40 24.40
CA THR A 473 8.03 -20.27 25.27
C THR A 473 6.55 -20.33 24.89
N SER A 474 6.10 -19.46 23.98
CA SER A 474 4.73 -19.35 23.47
C SER A 474 4.75 -19.04 21.97
N ALA A 475 3.70 -19.47 21.26
CA ALA A 475 3.47 -19.04 19.87
C ALA A 475 3.00 -17.57 19.77
N TYR A 476 2.49 -17.01 20.87
CA TYR A 476 2.09 -15.61 21.03
C TYR A 476 3.10 -14.94 21.99
N ASN A 477 4.16 -14.38 21.43
CA ASN A 477 5.30 -13.80 22.15
C ASN A 477 5.54 -12.31 21.83
N LEU A 478 4.72 -11.71 20.96
CA LEU A 478 4.91 -10.36 20.43
C LEU A 478 3.84 -9.40 20.95
N GLN A 479 4.18 -8.12 21.13
CA GLN A 479 3.19 -7.11 21.51
C GLN A 479 2.04 -7.02 20.49
N PRO A 480 0.81 -6.69 20.93
CA PRO A 480 -0.40 -6.81 20.12
C PRO A 480 -0.55 -5.64 19.12
N ILE A 481 0.37 -5.54 18.15
CA ILE A 481 0.45 -4.43 17.20
C ILE A 481 -0.27 -4.70 15.87
N TRP A 482 -0.43 -5.96 15.47
CA TRP A 482 -1.09 -6.38 14.22
C TRP A 482 -2.56 -6.75 14.46
N GLU A 483 -2.82 -7.58 15.47
CA GLU A 483 -4.15 -7.89 15.97
C GLU A 483 -4.31 -7.29 17.39
N PRO A 484 -4.71 -6.01 17.50
CA PRO A 484 -4.70 -5.29 18.77
C PRO A 484 -5.92 -5.59 19.66
N PHE A 485 -6.91 -6.36 19.20
CA PHE A 485 -8.02 -6.84 20.03
C PHE A 485 -7.67 -8.10 20.82
N SER A 486 -6.57 -8.79 20.46
CA SER A 486 -6.03 -9.95 21.20
C SER A 486 -5.93 -9.71 22.71
N VAL A 487 -5.60 -8.50 23.17
CA VAL A 487 -5.57 -8.13 24.61
C VAL A 487 -6.82 -8.52 25.41
N THR A 488 -7.98 -8.62 24.75
CA THR A 488 -9.27 -9.01 25.36
C THR A 488 -9.56 -10.51 25.31
N ASN A 489 -8.62 -11.34 24.84
CA ASN A 489 -8.81 -12.79 24.69
C ASN A 489 -9.07 -13.47 26.05
N GLY A 490 -10.00 -14.43 26.02
CA GLY A 490 -10.37 -15.25 27.17
C GLY A 490 -9.26 -16.22 27.59
N ASP A 491 -8.38 -16.62 26.66
CA ASP A 491 -7.12 -17.30 26.97
C ASP A 491 -6.02 -16.24 27.21
N PRO A 492 -5.46 -16.13 28.44
CA PRO A 492 -4.39 -15.18 28.73
C PRO A 492 -3.14 -15.39 27.88
N THR A 493 -2.87 -16.61 27.42
CA THR A 493 -1.69 -16.93 26.61
C THR A 493 -1.80 -16.43 25.17
N ALA A 494 -3.02 -16.17 24.69
CA ALA A 494 -3.32 -15.65 23.35
C ALA A 494 -3.75 -14.17 23.38
N ARG A 495 -3.27 -13.41 24.39
CA ARG A 495 -3.45 -11.94 24.49
C ARG A 495 -2.36 -11.13 23.80
N LEU A 496 -1.24 -11.77 23.50
CA LEU A 496 -0.17 -11.26 22.66
C LEU A 496 -0.44 -11.62 21.19
N ASN A 497 0.35 -11.08 20.27
CA ASN A 497 0.38 -11.53 18.87
C ASN A 497 1.40 -12.66 18.67
N SER A 498 1.06 -13.50 17.71
CA SER A 498 1.92 -14.48 17.06
C SER A 498 2.41 -13.92 15.72
N LEU A 499 3.38 -14.60 15.10
CA LEU A 499 3.68 -14.33 13.68
C LEU A 499 2.55 -14.72 12.72
N GLY A 500 1.61 -15.55 13.14
CA GLY A 500 0.40 -15.86 12.37
C GLY A 500 -0.49 -14.63 12.15
N ASP A 501 -0.52 -13.73 13.14
CA ASP A 501 -1.29 -12.48 13.09
C ASP A 501 -0.68 -11.43 12.14
N ARG A 502 0.53 -11.70 11.62
CA ARG A 502 1.20 -10.94 10.57
C ARG A 502 1.18 -11.66 9.20
N ILE A 503 0.28 -12.62 8.97
CA ILE A 503 0.13 -13.23 7.65
C ILE A 503 -0.94 -12.47 6.86
N GLN A 504 -0.50 -11.47 6.11
CA GLN A 504 -1.34 -10.76 5.14
C GLN A 504 -1.08 -11.21 3.69
N ARG A 505 -2.02 -10.88 2.82
CA ARG A 505 -1.77 -10.79 1.38
C ARG A 505 -0.85 -9.59 1.08
N TYR A 506 0.04 -9.70 0.10
CA TYR A 506 0.66 -8.50 -0.45
C TYR A 506 -0.40 -7.57 -1.09
N SER A 507 -0.15 -6.26 -1.11
CA SER A 507 -1.05 -5.32 -1.80
C SER A 507 -1.20 -5.66 -3.28
N ALA A 508 -2.34 -5.30 -3.86
CA ALA A 508 -2.70 -5.71 -5.22
C ALA A 508 -1.65 -5.28 -6.27
N TRP A 509 -1.07 -4.08 -6.11
CA TRP A 509 0.01 -3.60 -6.98
C TRP A 509 1.29 -4.44 -6.85
N VAL A 510 1.74 -4.78 -5.62
CA VAL A 510 2.90 -5.66 -5.41
C VAL A 510 2.70 -6.98 -6.12
N LEU A 511 1.52 -7.59 -6.00
CA LEU A 511 1.26 -8.89 -6.60
C LEU A 511 1.28 -8.85 -8.13
N ILE A 512 0.57 -7.89 -8.72
CA ILE A 512 0.46 -7.78 -10.18
C ILE A 512 1.82 -7.39 -10.79
N ASP A 513 2.53 -6.43 -10.20
CA ASP A 513 3.87 -6.04 -10.67
C ASP A 513 4.92 -7.13 -10.44
N SER A 514 4.83 -7.89 -9.33
CA SER A 514 5.68 -9.08 -9.12
C SER A 514 5.45 -10.15 -10.19
N ALA A 515 4.19 -10.43 -10.54
CA ALA A 515 3.87 -11.42 -11.57
C ALA A 515 4.35 -10.94 -12.96
N ALA A 516 4.10 -9.67 -13.29
CA ALA A 516 4.55 -9.07 -14.54
C ALA A 516 6.10 -9.08 -14.65
N GLN A 517 6.80 -8.64 -13.61
CA GLN A 517 8.27 -8.62 -13.57
C GLN A 517 8.89 -10.01 -13.56
N ALA A 518 8.29 -10.99 -12.87
CA ALA A 518 8.82 -12.35 -12.83
C ALA A 518 8.69 -13.06 -14.19
N MET A 519 7.61 -12.82 -14.93
CA MET A 519 7.33 -13.49 -16.22
C MET A 519 7.77 -12.68 -17.45
N TRP A 520 8.18 -11.43 -17.26
CA TRP A 520 8.42 -10.42 -18.29
C TRP A 520 7.18 -10.05 -19.12
N TRP A 521 6.02 -9.94 -18.46
CA TRP A 521 4.78 -9.43 -19.05
C TRP A 521 4.66 -7.91 -18.94
N ASP A 522 3.81 -7.31 -19.77
CA ASP A 522 3.40 -5.92 -19.58
C ASP A 522 2.73 -5.72 -18.21
N ARG A 523 3.12 -4.64 -17.52
CA ARG A 523 2.39 -4.14 -16.34
C ARG A 523 1.01 -3.62 -16.75
N PRO A 524 0.08 -3.48 -15.80
CA PRO A 524 -1.20 -2.79 -16.03
C PRO A 524 -1.07 -1.30 -16.33
N GLN A 525 -1.93 -0.84 -17.25
CA GLN A 525 -2.20 0.57 -17.47
C GLN A 525 -2.82 1.21 -16.20
N ARG A 526 -2.05 2.03 -15.47
CA ARG A 526 -2.48 2.68 -14.21
C ARG A 526 -3.59 3.72 -14.41
N LEU A 527 -3.59 4.39 -15.55
CA LEU A 527 -4.58 5.38 -16.00
C LEU A 527 -4.71 5.35 -17.52
N SER A 528 -5.89 5.68 -18.05
CA SER A 528 -6.17 5.70 -19.48
C SER A 528 -6.67 7.07 -19.94
N ASP A 529 -6.38 7.44 -21.20
CA ASP A 529 -6.77 8.72 -21.78
C ASP A 529 -8.28 8.78 -22.06
N GLY A 530 -9.03 9.38 -21.13
CA GLY A 530 -10.48 9.59 -21.24
C GLY A 530 -11.34 8.32 -21.21
N GLY A 531 -10.76 7.16 -20.86
CA GLY A 531 -11.41 5.86 -20.93
C GLY A 531 -11.44 5.09 -19.61
N VAL A 532 -11.59 3.77 -19.74
CA VAL A 532 -11.44 2.79 -18.65
C VAL A 532 -10.18 1.97 -18.96
N PRO A 533 -9.27 1.73 -17.99
CA PRO A 533 -8.07 0.91 -18.22
C PRO A 533 -8.39 -0.47 -18.79
N SER A 534 -7.54 -0.96 -19.69
CA SER A 534 -7.65 -2.29 -20.35
C SER A 534 -7.99 -3.43 -19.39
N ALA A 535 -7.32 -3.47 -18.24
CA ALA A 535 -7.44 -4.49 -17.21
C ALA A 535 -8.45 -4.14 -16.09
N TYR A 536 -9.30 -3.13 -16.26
CA TYR A 536 -10.14 -2.56 -15.19
C TYR A 536 -10.91 -3.59 -14.35
N GLY A 537 -11.54 -4.59 -14.98
CA GLY A 537 -12.26 -5.64 -14.25
C GLY A 537 -11.35 -6.36 -13.27
N PHE A 538 -10.20 -6.85 -13.77
CA PHE A 538 -9.16 -7.47 -12.96
C PHE A 538 -8.65 -6.51 -11.86
N LEU A 539 -8.28 -5.27 -12.17
CA LEU A 539 -7.77 -4.33 -11.15
C LEU A 539 -8.78 -4.10 -10.01
N ARG A 540 -10.05 -3.87 -10.36
CA ARG A 540 -11.16 -3.73 -9.40
C ARG A 540 -11.32 -4.99 -8.55
N ASP A 541 -11.33 -6.17 -9.18
CA ASP A 541 -11.54 -7.46 -8.50
C ASP A 541 -10.34 -7.85 -7.63
N GLN A 542 -9.13 -7.38 -7.94
CA GLN A 542 -7.96 -7.51 -7.08
C GLN A 542 -7.94 -6.54 -5.88
N GLY A 543 -8.86 -5.57 -5.81
CA GLY A 543 -8.99 -4.65 -4.69
C GLY A 543 -8.20 -3.34 -4.83
N ILE A 544 -7.81 -2.94 -6.05
CA ILE A 544 -7.15 -1.65 -6.30
C ILE A 544 -8.13 -0.48 -6.09
N PHE A 545 -7.65 0.67 -5.59
CA PHE A 545 -8.48 1.88 -5.51
C PHE A 545 -8.85 2.36 -6.93
N ILE A 546 -10.15 2.42 -7.19
CA ILE A 546 -10.69 2.88 -8.48
C ILE A 546 -11.25 4.30 -8.37
N LYS A 547 -12.03 4.56 -7.32
CA LYS A 547 -12.70 5.83 -7.05
C LYS A 547 -13.21 5.85 -5.62
N ASP A 548 -13.64 7.00 -5.09
CA ASP A 548 -14.19 7.12 -3.73
C ASP A 548 -15.22 6.04 -3.33
N ALA A 549 -16.14 5.69 -4.23
CA ALA A 549 -17.19 4.68 -4.01
C ALA A 549 -16.74 3.22 -4.29
N LEU A 550 -15.48 3.02 -4.67
CA LEU A 550 -14.80 1.73 -4.86
C LEU A 550 -13.37 1.87 -4.29
N PRO A 551 -13.24 1.98 -2.95
CA PRO A 551 -12.00 2.41 -2.28
C PRO A 551 -10.88 1.37 -2.28
N GLY A 552 -11.11 0.18 -2.85
CA GLY A 552 -10.15 -0.93 -2.80
C GLY A 552 -10.10 -1.64 -1.44
N PHE A 553 -9.36 -2.75 -1.39
CA PHE A 553 -9.06 -3.55 -0.20
C PHE A 553 -7.85 -4.44 -0.49
N ASN A 554 -6.91 -4.57 0.46
CA ASN A 554 -5.74 -5.45 0.35
C ASN A 554 -6.00 -6.87 0.92
N GLY A 555 -7.27 -7.26 1.05
CA GLY A 555 -7.68 -8.54 1.62
C GLY A 555 -7.58 -9.73 0.65
N VAL A 556 -7.78 -10.93 1.21
CA VAL A 556 -8.10 -12.13 0.44
C VAL A 556 -9.61 -12.32 0.49
N ASP A 557 -10.29 -12.11 -0.62
CA ASP A 557 -11.69 -12.52 -0.78
C ASP A 557 -11.85 -13.53 -1.94
N PHE A 558 -12.99 -14.24 -1.96
CA PHE A 558 -13.26 -15.27 -2.95
C PHE A 558 -13.29 -14.75 -4.40
N ASN A 559 -13.76 -13.53 -4.63
CA ASN A 559 -13.81 -12.92 -5.96
C ASN A 559 -12.41 -12.53 -6.46
N SER A 560 -11.59 -11.96 -5.58
CA SER A 560 -10.19 -11.61 -5.86
C SER A 560 -9.35 -12.85 -6.21
N MET A 561 -9.55 -13.95 -5.48
CA MET A 561 -8.88 -15.23 -5.75
C MET A 561 -9.32 -15.85 -7.08
N LEU A 562 -10.63 -15.90 -7.37
CA LEU A 562 -11.12 -16.39 -8.67
C LEU A 562 -10.66 -15.52 -9.83
N SER A 563 -10.66 -14.20 -9.67
CA SER A 563 -10.17 -13.26 -10.68
C SER A 563 -8.65 -13.37 -10.91
N TRP A 564 -7.90 -13.73 -9.86
CA TRP A 564 -6.46 -14.00 -9.95
C TRP A 564 -6.18 -15.33 -10.68
N GLU A 565 -6.92 -16.39 -10.32
CA GLU A 565 -6.82 -17.70 -10.97
C GLU A 565 -7.22 -17.65 -12.45
N ASP A 566 -8.36 -17.04 -12.79
CA ASP A 566 -8.83 -16.85 -14.17
C ASP A 566 -7.82 -16.05 -15.02
N ARG A 567 -7.19 -15.02 -14.42
CA ARG A 567 -6.30 -14.14 -15.18
C ARG A 567 -4.87 -14.65 -15.31
N LEU A 568 -4.33 -15.35 -14.30
CA LEU A 568 -2.91 -15.70 -14.22
C LEU A 568 -2.64 -17.21 -14.08
N GLY A 569 -3.64 -18.03 -13.75
CA GLY A 569 -3.49 -19.48 -13.52
C GLY A 569 -3.04 -20.29 -14.74
N ALA A 570 -3.18 -19.75 -15.96
CA ALA A 570 -2.65 -20.36 -17.17
C ALA A 570 -1.12 -20.21 -17.33
N GLY A 571 -0.49 -19.22 -16.67
CA GLY A 571 0.91 -18.85 -16.92
C GLY A 571 1.15 -18.25 -18.31
N GLU A 572 0.14 -17.61 -18.89
CA GLU A 572 0.19 -16.87 -20.16
C GLU A 572 0.06 -15.37 -19.90
N SER A 573 0.60 -14.52 -20.81
CA SER A 573 0.52 -13.07 -20.64
C SER A 573 -0.93 -12.58 -20.45
N PRO A 574 -1.22 -11.89 -19.33
CA PRO A 574 -2.53 -11.32 -19.06
C PRO A 574 -2.81 -10.05 -19.88
N ASN A 575 -2.04 -9.75 -20.95
CA ASN A 575 -2.31 -8.67 -21.91
C ASN A 575 -2.75 -7.37 -21.23
N LEU A 576 -1.93 -6.86 -20.31
CA LEU A 576 -2.32 -5.73 -19.44
C LEU A 576 -2.09 -4.36 -20.11
N ASN A 577 -1.38 -4.30 -21.25
CA ASN A 577 -1.23 -3.14 -22.13
C ASN A 577 -0.68 -1.85 -21.46
N GLY A 578 0.10 -1.98 -20.40
CA GLY A 578 0.82 -0.87 -19.76
C GLY A 578 2.29 -0.83 -20.18
N ALA A 579 3.18 -0.55 -19.22
CA ALA A 579 4.62 -0.56 -19.48
C ALA A 579 5.16 -2.00 -19.53
N CYS A 580 5.94 -2.31 -20.57
CA CYS A 580 6.66 -3.57 -20.68
C CYS A 580 7.69 -3.76 -19.56
N THR A 581 8.06 -5.01 -19.29
CA THR A 581 9.08 -5.38 -18.30
C THR A 581 10.22 -6.16 -18.95
N GLY A 582 11.23 -6.53 -18.17
CA GLY A 582 12.48 -7.12 -18.65
C GLY A 582 13.50 -7.26 -17.52
N PRO A 583 14.76 -7.62 -17.83
CA PRO A 583 15.83 -7.74 -16.85
C PRO A 583 16.11 -6.41 -16.11
N LEU A 584 16.61 -6.49 -14.87
CA LEU A 584 16.91 -5.30 -14.08
C LEU A 584 17.98 -4.44 -14.76
N GLY A 585 17.77 -3.11 -14.80
CA GLY A 585 18.65 -2.18 -15.51
C GLY A 585 18.66 -2.31 -17.04
N GLY A 586 17.91 -3.26 -17.61
CA GLY A 586 17.82 -3.50 -19.04
C GLY A 586 16.68 -2.74 -19.72
N ALA A 587 16.62 -2.87 -21.05
CA ALA A 587 15.44 -2.50 -21.83
C ALA A 587 14.31 -3.54 -21.62
N CYS A 588 13.10 -3.22 -22.10
CA CYS A 588 12.01 -4.19 -22.17
C CYS A 588 12.45 -5.44 -22.96
N ALA A 589 11.99 -6.61 -22.52
CA ALA A 589 12.25 -7.86 -23.21
C ALA A 589 11.39 -8.00 -24.46
N ASP A 590 11.97 -8.50 -25.55
CA ASP A 590 11.25 -8.83 -26.79
C ASP A 590 10.45 -10.16 -26.69
N TYR A 591 10.72 -10.95 -25.65
CA TYR A 591 10.15 -12.29 -25.41
C TYR A 591 9.90 -12.52 -23.91
N GLU A 592 8.93 -13.36 -23.56
CA GLU A 592 8.64 -13.72 -22.17
C GLU A 592 9.78 -14.52 -21.53
N TRP A 593 9.90 -14.44 -20.20
CA TRP A 593 11.00 -15.07 -19.46
C TRP A 593 11.03 -16.60 -19.63
N ILE A 594 9.86 -17.27 -19.68
CA ILE A 594 9.75 -18.72 -19.87
C ILE A 594 10.36 -19.17 -21.21
N GLU A 595 10.09 -18.43 -22.29
CA GLU A 595 10.59 -18.77 -23.64
C GLU A 595 12.12 -18.68 -23.68
N LEU A 596 12.68 -17.61 -23.14
CA LEU A 596 14.12 -17.39 -23.09
C LEU A 596 14.83 -18.37 -22.13
N MET A 597 14.21 -18.71 -21.00
CA MET A 597 14.71 -19.73 -20.06
C MET A 597 14.81 -21.11 -20.71
N LEU A 598 13.81 -21.52 -21.50
CA LEU A 598 13.85 -22.80 -22.21
C LEU A 598 14.90 -22.82 -23.33
N VAL A 599 15.09 -21.71 -24.05
CA VAL A 599 16.15 -21.57 -25.06
C VAL A 599 17.55 -21.69 -24.43
N GLU A 600 17.80 -20.99 -23.31
CA GLU A 600 19.08 -21.06 -22.59
C GLU A 600 19.31 -22.44 -21.95
N GLY A 601 18.24 -23.07 -21.44
CA GLY A 601 18.28 -24.44 -20.94
C GLY A 601 18.65 -25.46 -22.02
N ALA A 602 18.12 -25.31 -23.24
CA ALA A 602 18.49 -26.15 -24.38
C ALA A 602 19.98 -25.97 -24.77
N GLY A 603 20.48 -24.72 -24.77
CA GLY A 603 21.88 -24.40 -25.10
C GLY A 603 22.91 -24.90 -24.08
N SER A 604 22.54 -24.94 -22.79
CA SER A 604 23.41 -25.31 -21.67
C SER A 604 23.38 -26.80 -21.30
N GLY A 605 22.67 -27.62 -22.08
CA GLY A 605 22.47 -29.06 -21.80
C GLY A 605 21.78 -29.28 -20.47
N ALA A 606 20.83 -28.43 -20.12
CA ALA A 606 19.99 -28.55 -18.92
C ALA A 606 18.82 -29.53 -19.15
N THR A 607 18.25 -30.00 -18.05
CA THR A 607 17.14 -30.94 -18.00
C THR A 607 15.83 -30.23 -17.66
N VAL A 608 14.69 -30.90 -17.85
CA VAL A 608 13.40 -30.38 -17.41
C VAL A 608 13.39 -30.11 -15.89
N ARG A 609 14.17 -30.86 -15.10
CA ARG A 609 14.43 -30.59 -13.68
C ARG A 609 15.03 -29.20 -13.45
N ASP A 610 16.04 -28.83 -14.22
CA ASP A 610 16.70 -27.52 -14.12
C ASP A 610 15.73 -26.38 -14.48
N ALA A 611 14.83 -26.60 -15.47
CA ALA A 611 13.81 -25.64 -15.85
C ALA A 611 12.75 -25.42 -14.75
N VAL A 612 12.24 -26.48 -14.13
CA VAL A 612 11.25 -26.33 -13.04
C VAL A 612 11.88 -25.71 -11.78
N ILE A 613 13.14 -26.03 -11.48
CA ILE A 613 13.91 -25.36 -10.42
C ILE A 613 14.05 -23.86 -10.72
N ALA A 614 14.39 -23.48 -11.96
CA ALA A 614 14.46 -22.08 -12.36
C ALA A 614 13.11 -21.35 -12.24
N ILE A 615 12.00 -21.96 -12.66
CA ILE A 615 10.65 -21.36 -12.53
C ILE A 615 10.28 -21.16 -11.05
N LYS A 616 10.58 -22.15 -10.20
CA LYS A 616 10.28 -22.10 -8.77
C LYS A 616 11.12 -21.04 -8.03
N ASP A 617 12.40 -20.94 -8.37
CA ASP A 617 13.27 -19.85 -7.90
C ASP A 617 12.74 -18.48 -8.34
N ARG A 618 12.41 -18.34 -9.63
CA ARG A 618 11.94 -17.09 -10.23
C ARG A 618 10.67 -16.52 -9.60
N LEU A 619 9.73 -17.39 -9.21
CA LEU A 619 8.42 -16.98 -8.72
C LEU A 619 8.34 -16.89 -7.19
N ILE A 620 8.98 -17.82 -6.47
CA ILE A 620 8.86 -17.90 -5.00
C ILE A 620 10.21 -17.95 -4.26
N THR A 621 11.35 -17.89 -4.95
CA THR A 621 12.70 -17.91 -4.34
C THR A 621 12.97 -19.15 -3.47
N GLU A 622 12.40 -20.29 -3.87
CA GLU A 622 12.58 -21.61 -3.23
C GLU A 622 12.99 -22.68 -4.27
N PRO A 623 14.22 -22.67 -4.81
CA PRO A 623 14.61 -23.59 -5.89
C PRO A 623 14.51 -25.09 -5.53
N THR A 624 14.56 -25.43 -4.23
CA THR A 624 14.63 -26.83 -3.77
C THR A 624 13.32 -27.60 -4.03
N ILE A 625 13.38 -28.73 -4.76
CA ILE A 625 12.32 -29.75 -4.77
C ILE A 625 12.48 -30.61 -3.51
N ARG A 626 11.51 -30.53 -2.58
CA ARG A 626 11.66 -31.04 -1.19
C ARG A 626 11.31 -32.51 -1.02
N SER A 627 10.55 -33.12 -1.93
CA SER A 627 10.07 -34.50 -1.76
C SER A 627 9.70 -35.19 -3.07
N ALA A 628 9.65 -36.53 -3.05
CA ALA A 628 9.17 -37.33 -4.17
C ALA A 628 7.69 -37.06 -4.51
N ALA A 629 6.86 -36.65 -3.55
CA ALA A 629 5.46 -36.28 -3.79
C ALA A 629 5.35 -34.94 -4.53
N GLU A 630 6.23 -33.98 -4.22
CA GLU A 630 6.34 -32.73 -4.99
C GLU A 630 6.81 -33.03 -6.43
N GLU A 631 7.81 -33.89 -6.59
CA GLU A 631 8.30 -34.32 -7.91
C GLU A 631 7.22 -35.00 -8.75
N GLU A 632 6.40 -35.89 -8.17
CA GLU A 632 5.28 -36.54 -8.86
C GLU A 632 4.25 -35.51 -9.37
N VAL A 633 3.91 -34.51 -8.55
CA VAL A 633 3.01 -33.42 -8.93
C VAL A 633 3.60 -32.57 -10.06
N ILE A 634 4.89 -32.20 -9.98
CA ILE A 634 5.57 -31.43 -11.03
C ILE A 634 5.57 -32.21 -12.37
N VAL A 635 5.92 -33.50 -12.36
CA VAL A 635 5.87 -34.35 -13.56
C VAL A 635 4.47 -34.41 -14.15
N GLY A 636 3.44 -34.55 -13.31
CA GLY A 636 2.04 -34.57 -13.74
C GLY A 636 1.56 -33.26 -14.38
N LEU A 637 2.05 -32.11 -13.91
CA LEU A 637 1.70 -30.78 -14.44
C LEU A 637 2.45 -30.44 -15.73
N VAL A 638 3.77 -30.65 -15.74
CA VAL A 638 4.62 -30.37 -16.89
C VAL A 638 4.34 -31.35 -18.03
N GLY A 639 4.09 -32.62 -17.72
CA GLY A 639 3.82 -33.68 -18.69
C GLY A 639 5.07 -34.28 -19.35
N VAL A 640 6.27 -33.88 -18.89
CA VAL A 640 7.56 -34.36 -19.39
C VAL A 640 8.39 -34.86 -18.20
N PRO A 641 9.09 -36.02 -18.28
CA PRO A 641 9.94 -36.51 -17.19
C PRO A 641 11.07 -35.53 -16.87
N LEU A 642 11.33 -35.27 -15.58
CA LEU A 642 12.29 -34.23 -15.17
C LEU A 642 13.71 -34.45 -15.68
N ASP A 643 14.16 -35.69 -15.79
CA ASP A 643 15.52 -36.02 -16.22
C ASP A 643 15.71 -35.94 -17.75
N THR A 644 14.67 -35.59 -18.51
CA THR A 644 14.74 -35.37 -19.97
C THR A 644 15.59 -34.13 -20.26
N PRO A 645 16.59 -34.18 -21.15
CA PRO A 645 17.28 -32.98 -21.62
C PRO A 645 16.31 -32.04 -22.35
N ILE A 646 16.38 -30.73 -22.07
CA ILE A 646 15.46 -29.74 -22.67
C ILE A 646 15.54 -29.75 -24.21
N ALA A 647 16.75 -29.94 -24.75
CA ALA A 647 16.98 -30.04 -26.20
C ALA A 647 16.41 -31.32 -26.86
N GLU A 648 15.99 -32.32 -26.07
CA GLU A 648 15.37 -33.56 -26.55
C GLU A 648 13.84 -33.59 -26.35
N ALA A 649 13.31 -32.66 -25.55
CA ALA A 649 11.88 -32.54 -25.31
C ALA A 649 11.13 -31.90 -26.49
N ASN A 650 9.84 -32.18 -26.62
CA ASN A 650 8.97 -31.46 -27.54
C ASN A 650 8.76 -30.03 -27.02
N SER A 651 9.36 -29.05 -27.70
CA SER A 651 9.34 -27.63 -27.29
C SER A 651 7.94 -27.10 -26.94
N GLY A 652 6.91 -27.38 -27.74
CA GLY A 652 5.55 -26.87 -27.47
C GLY A 652 4.86 -27.56 -26.28
N GLU A 653 5.12 -28.85 -26.06
CA GLU A 653 4.60 -29.56 -24.88
C GLU A 653 5.32 -29.12 -23.60
N LEU A 654 6.64 -28.94 -23.67
CA LEU A 654 7.45 -28.45 -22.55
C LEU A 654 7.13 -27.01 -22.18
N GLU A 655 6.97 -26.11 -23.16
CA GLU A 655 6.59 -24.72 -22.90
C GLU A 655 5.20 -24.64 -22.26
N ALA A 656 4.21 -25.35 -22.81
CA ALA A 656 2.87 -25.42 -22.20
C ALA A 656 2.92 -26.02 -20.78
N GLY A 657 3.81 -26.98 -20.52
CA GLY A 657 4.06 -27.53 -19.19
C GLY A 657 4.70 -26.53 -18.22
N ALA A 658 5.70 -25.79 -18.68
CA ALA A 658 6.37 -24.73 -17.93
C ALA A 658 5.39 -23.61 -17.56
N ARG A 659 4.53 -23.18 -18.50
CA ARG A 659 3.46 -22.19 -18.27
C ARG A 659 2.45 -22.67 -17.23
N ARG A 660 1.93 -23.89 -17.33
CA ARG A 660 1.04 -24.48 -16.29
C ARG A 660 1.70 -24.52 -14.90
N TYR A 661 2.99 -24.85 -14.84
CA TYR A 661 3.72 -24.87 -13.56
C TYR A 661 3.94 -23.47 -12.99
N ALA A 662 4.28 -22.48 -13.83
CA ALA A 662 4.35 -21.08 -13.44
C ALA A 662 3.00 -20.53 -12.97
N GLY A 663 1.92 -20.83 -13.69
CA GLY A 663 0.54 -20.47 -13.34
C GLY A 663 0.10 -21.06 -11.98
N LEU A 664 0.45 -22.32 -11.70
CA LEU A 664 0.24 -22.91 -10.37
C LEU A 664 1.00 -22.11 -9.29
N LEU A 665 2.29 -21.85 -9.50
CA LEU A 665 3.14 -21.15 -8.54
C LEU A 665 2.63 -19.73 -8.25
N LEU A 666 2.15 -18.99 -9.26
CA LEU A 666 1.48 -17.69 -9.10
C LEU A 666 0.24 -17.74 -8.20
N ASN A 667 -0.42 -18.90 -8.09
CA ASN A 667 -1.60 -19.14 -7.25
C ASN A 667 -1.25 -19.74 -5.87
N THR A 668 0.04 -19.87 -5.53
CA THR A 668 0.44 -20.39 -4.21
C THR A 668 0.42 -19.32 -3.12
N PRO A 669 0.19 -19.71 -1.84
CA PRO A 669 0.39 -18.82 -0.70
C PRO A 669 1.80 -18.19 -0.65
N GLN A 670 2.84 -18.91 -1.07
CA GLN A 670 4.22 -18.41 -1.15
C GLN A 670 4.39 -17.24 -2.14
N PHE A 671 3.57 -17.22 -3.20
CA PHE A 671 3.50 -16.07 -4.09
C PHE A 671 2.65 -14.95 -3.49
N MET A 672 1.45 -15.27 -3.01
CA MET A 672 0.42 -14.28 -2.70
C MET A 672 0.53 -13.62 -1.31
N LEU A 673 1.16 -14.29 -0.34
CA LEU A 673 1.21 -13.87 1.06
C LEU A 673 2.59 -13.33 1.46
N ALA A 674 2.56 -12.38 2.39
CA ALA A 674 3.70 -11.82 3.11
C ALA A 674 3.72 -12.33 4.56
N GLY A 675 4.56 -11.72 5.41
CA GLY A 675 4.57 -12.01 6.84
C GLY A 675 5.60 -13.05 7.26
N LEU A 676 5.46 -14.28 6.76
CA LEU A 676 6.41 -15.38 6.99
C LEU A 676 7.37 -15.54 5.80
N PRO A 677 8.70 -15.60 6.02
CA PRO A 677 9.65 -15.83 4.95
C PRO A 677 9.75 -17.34 4.66
N SER A 678 10.23 -17.69 3.47
CA SER A 678 10.78 -19.02 3.26
C SER A 678 12.00 -19.21 4.17
N ARG A 679 12.24 -20.44 4.65
CA ARG A 679 13.56 -20.79 5.24
C ARG A 679 14.69 -20.51 4.25
N ASP A 680 15.90 -20.30 4.77
CA ASP A 680 17.12 -20.15 3.98
C ASP A 680 17.30 -21.26 2.94
N GLN A 681 17.82 -20.89 1.77
CA GLN A 681 18.01 -21.82 0.65
C GLN A 681 19.48 -22.23 0.52
N ASP A 682 19.73 -23.52 0.39
CA ASP A 682 21.07 -24.08 0.15
C ASP A 682 21.69 -23.47 -1.13
N PRO A 683 22.90 -22.88 -1.07
CA PRO A 683 23.63 -22.43 -2.26
C PRO A 683 23.85 -23.51 -3.32
N ALA A 684 23.89 -24.79 -2.95
CA ALA A 684 23.97 -25.90 -3.90
C ALA A 684 22.67 -26.12 -4.71
N ALA A 685 21.55 -25.50 -4.30
CA ALA A 685 20.27 -25.61 -4.98
C ALA A 685 20.04 -24.53 -6.06
N ASP A 686 20.97 -23.60 -6.29
CA ASP A 686 20.77 -22.52 -7.28
C ASP A 686 20.45 -23.06 -8.68
N PRO A 687 19.49 -22.45 -9.42
CA PRO A 687 19.12 -22.93 -10.73
C PRO A 687 20.30 -22.94 -11.69
N LYS A 688 20.55 -24.07 -12.36
CA LYS A 688 21.61 -24.17 -13.38
C LYS A 688 21.44 -23.15 -14.52
N ILE A 689 20.19 -22.82 -14.86
CA ILE A 689 19.83 -21.87 -15.91
C ILE A 689 19.82 -20.45 -15.33
N ALA A 690 20.33 -19.49 -16.09
CA ALA A 690 20.20 -18.05 -15.84
C ALA A 690 19.92 -17.37 -17.18
N VAL A 691 18.81 -16.64 -17.29
CA VAL A 691 18.50 -15.87 -18.50
C VAL A 691 19.41 -14.64 -18.53
N ALA A 692 19.78 -14.18 -19.73
CA ALA A 692 20.60 -12.97 -19.87
C ALA A 692 19.97 -11.78 -19.10
N GLY A 693 20.76 -11.17 -18.21
CA GLY A 693 20.29 -10.10 -17.32
C GLY A 693 19.78 -10.55 -15.95
N THR A 694 19.61 -11.86 -15.72
CA THR A 694 19.27 -12.44 -14.40
C THR A 694 20.41 -13.27 -13.79
N ASP A 695 21.60 -13.23 -14.40
CA ASP A 695 22.83 -13.79 -13.83
C ASP A 695 23.44 -12.84 -12.79
N THR A 696 24.28 -13.37 -11.91
CA THR A 696 24.86 -12.62 -10.77
C THR A 696 25.66 -11.39 -11.19
N LEU A 697 26.36 -11.43 -12.33
CA LEU A 697 27.15 -10.29 -12.81
C LEU A 697 26.23 -9.17 -13.31
N SER A 698 25.22 -9.50 -14.11
CA SER A 698 24.22 -8.54 -14.59
C SER A 698 23.44 -7.91 -13.43
N LEU A 699 23.00 -8.72 -12.46
CA LEU A 699 22.31 -8.25 -11.26
C LEU A 699 23.21 -7.32 -10.43
N CYS A 700 24.49 -7.65 -10.25
CA CYS A 700 25.45 -6.77 -9.57
C CYS A 700 25.63 -5.45 -10.31
N GLN A 701 25.80 -5.48 -11.63
CA GLN A 701 25.93 -4.27 -12.45
C GLN A 701 24.68 -3.37 -12.42
N ALA A 702 23.48 -3.94 -12.23
CA ALA A 702 22.24 -3.19 -12.08
C ALA A 702 22.02 -2.63 -10.66
N LEU A 703 22.39 -3.37 -9.62
CA LEU A 703 22.05 -3.05 -8.23
C LEU A 703 23.16 -2.31 -7.47
N ALA A 704 24.43 -2.68 -7.67
CA ALA A 704 25.54 -2.10 -6.93
C ALA A 704 25.70 -0.58 -7.10
N PRO A 705 25.51 0.03 -8.31
CA PRO A 705 25.56 1.49 -8.44
C PRO A 705 24.47 2.19 -7.62
N ALA A 706 23.26 1.63 -7.56
CA ALA A 706 22.15 2.23 -6.82
C ALA A 706 22.32 2.15 -5.28
N ILE A 707 23.15 1.23 -4.80
CA ILE A 707 23.34 0.91 -3.37
C ILE A 707 24.67 1.46 -2.82
N LEU A 708 25.77 1.35 -3.57
CA LEU A 708 27.13 1.58 -3.07
C LEU A 708 27.79 2.86 -3.60
N ASP A 709 27.32 3.43 -4.72
CA ASP A 709 27.93 4.66 -5.27
C ASP A 709 27.87 5.80 -4.24
N GLY A 710 29.02 6.39 -3.96
CA GLY A 710 29.17 7.46 -2.96
C GLY A 710 29.42 6.97 -1.53
N TRP A 711 29.23 5.68 -1.23
CA TRP A 711 29.42 5.10 0.10
C TRP A 711 30.65 4.19 0.17
N TYR A 712 30.82 3.28 -0.80
CA TYR A 712 31.89 2.27 -0.80
C TYR A 712 32.54 2.10 -2.18
N GLY A 713 33.76 1.56 -2.20
CA GLY A 713 34.30 0.98 -3.42
C GLY A 713 33.66 -0.39 -3.67
N TYR A 714 33.54 -0.81 -4.93
CA TYR A 714 33.09 -2.18 -5.23
C TYR A 714 33.58 -2.70 -6.58
N THR A 715 33.54 -4.03 -6.73
CA THR A 715 33.73 -4.72 -8.01
C THR A 715 32.69 -5.83 -8.16
N CYS A 716 32.05 -5.87 -9.34
CA CYS A 716 31.11 -6.92 -9.71
C CYS A 716 31.80 -8.05 -10.47
N GLU A 717 31.57 -9.29 -10.06
CA GLU A 717 32.12 -10.50 -10.66
C GLU A 717 31.01 -11.54 -10.91
N ALA A 718 31.29 -12.56 -11.72
CA ALA A 718 30.34 -13.66 -11.95
C ALA A 718 30.01 -14.45 -10.67
N GLY A 719 30.87 -14.39 -9.65
CA GLY A 719 30.66 -15.03 -8.35
C GLY A 719 29.92 -14.18 -7.32
N GLY A 720 29.62 -12.90 -7.60
CA GLY A 720 29.02 -11.99 -6.62
C GLY A 720 29.63 -10.58 -6.66
N ILE A 721 29.69 -9.95 -5.50
CA ILE A 721 30.25 -8.62 -5.31
C ILE A 721 31.37 -8.63 -4.27
N LYS A 722 32.36 -7.77 -4.48
CA LYS A 722 33.33 -7.39 -3.46
C LYS A 722 33.15 -5.91 -3.13
N VAL A 723 32.96 -5.58 -1.86
CA VAL A 723 32.94 -4.20 -1.32
C VAL A 723 34.35 -3.86 -0.80
N GLU A 724 34.79 -2.60 -0.94
CA GLU A 724 36.15 -2.11 -0.61
C GLU A 724 36.15 -0.85 0.27
#